data_AF-A0A225AZ71-F1
#
_entry.id   AF-A0A225AZ71-F1
#
_cell.length_a   1.000
_cell.length_b   1.000
_cell.length_c   1.000
_cell.angle_alpha   90.00
_cell.angle_beta   90.00
_cell.angle_gamma   90.00
#
_symmetry.space_group_name_H-M   'P 1'
#
loop_
_entity.id
_entity.type
_entity.pdbx_description
1 polymer ?
#
loop_
_entity_poly.entity_id
_entity_poly.type
_entity_poly.pdbx_seq_one_letter_code
_entity_poly.pdbx_strand_id
1 'polypeptide(L)'
;MSTIEIVVNPRGKPIRKLPKEVTVSTAAPASDIYNTIAQKSGYSVHRLRVTKGSDGSTLPNGSQTIQETGLKAQSVVYVKDLGPQLGWRFVYVIEYLGPLLIIPASLYLLRPYLYFNFEQIPEPSWPQQLVCALLVVHFLKREYETLFIHRFSLATMPARNIFKNCGHYWALAGANIAYWVFRPDSPAATNNLNPILYYGGLALFVLGELANLNAHLILRGLRRPGTTERGIPKGFGFGLVTCPNYMFEIIAWIGVYLLTNLSWSVLLFIVVGTLQMYQWAKKKERRYRQEFGDKYKRKRFTVLPPLLPSSRLFIVDDTKVNHFTSQPAVGTPRCTNDLEVVEYNVLGNLDLGLGLFRVLSNPSLKRAGNDCVSSIAPPFAPRTSVWSLQRRRQLKTIGTIALVVIFLFFILPRFVSFSITRPIAAAIPSGTANIVLVTLFDRETLSERYIQWITSNREDYASRHGYKTFFANTSDYLYTLQDQQPRSWATVPAVRHAMAENPHSTYFFFLDVNAFIMEPRLSLTAHVLDPKQLESLMIKDHPVVPPDSIIKTFSHLKANDVDLIITQDGEDLVPGSFIIRQGDWARFFLDVWYDPLYRSYNFARAEKHALDHIVQWHATILAKLALIPQRSINSYSKDSPDVSADAEAAKKSCSHIIQCGRGRRRI
;
A
#
# COMPACT_ATOMS: atom_id res chain seq x y z
N MET A 1 0.63 63.56 2.69
CA MET A 1 0.86 62.33 1.92
C MET A 1 0.61 62.66 0.46
N SER A 2 1.57 62.45 -0.45
CA SER A 2 1.36 62.71 -1.88
C SER A 2 0.49 61.61 -2.49
N THR A 3 -0.66 61.98 -3.03
CA THR A 3 -1.54 61.12 -3.82
C THR A 3 -1.23 61.29 -5.30
N ILE A 4 -1.30 60.21 -6.07
CA ILE A 4 -1.20 60.25 -7.53
C ILE A 4 -2.48 59.71 -8.15
N GLU A 5 -2.82 60.27 -9.30
CA GLU A 5 -3.92 59.80 -10.15
C GLU A 5 -3.36 58.94 -11.29
N ILE A 6 -3.96 57.77 -11.48
CA ILE A 6 -3.52 56.76 -12.43
C ILE A 6 -4.66 56.49 -13.40
N VAL A 7 -4.37 56.52 -14.70
CA VAL A 7 -5.33 56.25 -15.78
C VAL A 7 -5.49 54.74 -15.95
N VAL A 8 -6.72 54.26 -15.97
CA VAL A 8 -7.07 52.84 -16.00
C VAL A 8 -7.78 52.50 -17.31
N ASN A 9 -7.14 51.68 -18.13
CA ASN A 9 -7.66 51.22 -19.40
C ASN A 9 -7.98 49.72 -19.40
N PRO A 10 -9.07 49.27 -20.01
CA PRO A 10 -9.34 47.84 -20.16
C PRO A 10 -8.37 47.21 -21.17
N ARG A 11 -8.02 45.94 -20.95
CA ARG A 11 -7.23 45.13 -21.89
C ARG A 11 -7.90 43.79 -22.14
N GLY A 12 -8.31 43.54 -23.37
CA GLY A 12 -9.05 42.34 -23.76
C GLY A 12 -10.56 42.53 -23.63
N LYS A 13 -11.26 41.57 -23.01
CA LYS A 13 -12.73 41.64 -22.86
C LYS A 13 -13.12 42.86 -22.01
N PRO A 14 -14.19 43.60 -22.37
CA PRO A 14 -14.64 44.76 -21.59
C PRO A 14 -14.99 44.36 -20.15
N ILE A 15 -14.51 45.13 -19.18
CA ILE A 15 -14.86 44.98 -17.75
C ILE A 15 -15.98 45.96 -17.44
N ARG A 16 -17.13 45.45 -17.00
CA ARG A 16 -18.29 46.28 -16.65
C ARG A 16 -17.94 47.18 -15.44
N LYS A 17 -18.28 48.47 -15.50
CA LYS A 17 -18.01 49.47 -14.44
C LYS A 17 -16.51 49.64 -14.09
N LEU A 18 -15.59 49.41 -15.02
CA LEU A 18 -14.18 49.73 -14.79
C LEU A 18 -14.01 51.26 -14.60
N PRO A 19 -13.39 51.73 -13.50
CA PRO A 19 -13.13 53.16 -13.33
C PRO A 19 -12.14 53.63 -14.40
N LYS A 20 -12.32 54.87 -14.91
CA LYS A 20 -11.37 55.48 -15.85
C LYS A 20 -10.08 55.92 -15.15
N GLU A 21 -10.18 56.32 -13.90
CA GLU A 21 -9.07 56.84 -13.09
C GLU A 21 -9.15 56.33 -11.65
N VAL A 22 -7.98 56.14 -11.05
CA VAL A 22 -7.82 55.68 -9.67
C VAL A 22 -6.80 56.55 -8.95
N THR A 23 -7.24 57.19 -7.86
CA THR A 23 -6.40 58.00 -6.97
C THR A 23 -5.87 57.12 -5.84
N VAL A 24 -4.55 57.04 -5.68
CA VAL A 24 -3.89 56.24 -4.65
C VAL A 24 -2.75 57.00 -3.98
N SER A 25 -2.53 56.74 -2.70
CA SER A 25 -1.40 57.30 -1.94
C SER A 25 -0.10 56.68 -2.43
N THR A 26 0.93 57.49 -2.66
CA THR A 26 2.23 57.00 -3.14
C THR A 26 2.94 56.07 -2.13
N ALA A 27 2.66 56.24 -0.83
CA ALA A 27 3.16 55.39 0.25
C ALA A 27 2.31 54.12 0.48
N ALA A 28 1.17 53.99 -0.19
CA ALA A 28 0.32 52.81 -0.08
C ALA A 28 0.92 51.62 -0.87
N PRO A 29 0.63 50.38 -0.45
CA PRO A 29 1.05 49.19 -1.17
C PRO A 29 0.33 49.07 -2.52
N ALA A 30 0.97 48.45 -3.50
CA ALA A 30 0.41 48.20 -4.82
C ALA A 30 -0.91 47.41 -4.78
N SER A 31 -1.15 46.63 -3.71
CA SER A 31 -2.44 45.97 -3.45
C SER A 31 -3.63 46.93 -3.36
N ASP A 32 -3.42 48.19 -3.02
CA ASP A 32 -4.49 49.18 -2.90
C ASP A 32 -5.07 49.57 -4.26
N ILE A 33 -4.24 49.57 -5.32
CA ILE A 33 -4.72 49.73 -6.70
C ILE A 33 -5.68 48.58 -7.04
N TYR A 34 -5.29 47.35 -6.71
CA TYR A 34 -6.11 46.17 -6.93
C TYR A 34 -7.43 46.21 -6.16
N ASN A 35 -7.37 46.57 -4.86
CA ASN A 35 -8.56 46.68 -4.00
C ASN A 35 -9.52 47.77 -4.49
N THR A 36 -8.99 48.92 -4.88
CA THR A 36 -9.80 50.05 -5.37
C THR A 36 -10.49 49.72 -6.70
N ILE A 37 -9.77 49.10 -7.64
CA ILE A 37 -10.34 48.67 -8.92
C ILE A 37 -11.39 47.58 -8.68
N ALA A 38 -11.11 46.60 -7.81
CA ALA A 38 -12.05 45.55 -7.46
C ALA A 38 -13.35 46.09 -6.84
N GLN A 39 -13.24 47.02 -5.88
CA GLN A 39 -14.38 47.64 -5.22
C GLN A 39 -15.25 48.44 -6.21
N LYS A 40 -14.64 49.24 -7.09
CA LYS A 40 -15.37 50.06 -8.07
C LYS A 40 -15.99 49.24 -9.21
N SER A 41 -15.29 48.22 -9.69
CA SER A 41 -15.77 47.36 -10.79
C SER A 41 -16.72 46.25 -10.35
N GLY A 42 -16.71 45.86 -9.07
CA GLY A 42 -17.45 44.72 -8.54
C GLY A 42 -16.81 43.36 -8.84
N TYR A 43 -15.59 43.34 -9.36
CA TYR A 43 -14.83 42.11 -9.63
C TYR A 43 -13.95 41.74 -8.43
N SER A 44 -13.71 40.44 -8.24
CA SER A 44 -12.74 39.98 -7.24
C SER A 44 -11.31 40.39 -7.62
N VAL A 45 -10.53 40.84 -6.64
CA VAL A 45 -9.10 41.17 -6.77
C VAL A 45 -8.31 40.06 -7.48
N HIS A 46 -8.64 38.78 -7.22
CA HIS A 46 -7.92 37.65 -7.81
C HIS A 46 -8.18 37.46 -9.30
N ARG A 47 -9.28 37.99 -9.84
CA ARG A 47 -9.59 37.92 -11.28
C ARG A 47 -8.86 38.99 -12.09
N LEU A 48 -8.38 40.04 -11.44
CA LEU A 48 -7.80 41.19 -12.11
C LEU A 48 -6.30 40.97 -12.30
N ARG A 49 -5.79 41.24 -13.51
CA ARG A 49 -4.37 41.43 -13.77
C ARG A 49 -4.15 42.87 -14.19
N VAL A 50 -3.25 43.56 -13.50
CA VAL A 50 -2.84 44.93 -13.83
C VAL A 50 -1.46 44.89 -14.48
N THR A 51 -1.33 45.48 -15.67
CA THR A 51 -0.05 45.64 -16.37
C THR A 51 0.26 47.12 -16.56
N LYS A 52 1.51 47.52 -16.33
CA LYS A 52 1.94 48.91 -16.53
C LYS A 52 1.96 49.23 -18.02
N GLY A 53 1.53 50.43 -18.38
CA GLY A 53 1.58 50.90 -19.77
C GLY A 53 2.99 51.27 -20.23
N SER A 54 3.89 51.63 -19.31
CA SER A 54 5.25 52.07 -19.62
C SER A 54 6.16 50.96 -20.16
N ASP A 55 6.16 49.79 -19.52
CA ASP A 55 7.07 48.68 -19.81
C ASP A 55 6.34 47.37 -20.15
N GLY A 56 5.00 47.37 -20.10
CA GLY A 56 4.18 46.17 -20.30
C GLY A 56 4.27 45.14 -19.18
N SER A 57 5.05 45.39 -18.13
CA SER A 57 5.26 44.46 -17.02
C SER A 57 4.00 44.30 -16.18
N THR A 58 3.85 43.12 -15.56
CA THR A 58 2.73 42.87 -14.64
C THR A 58 3.03 43.51 -13.29
N LEU A 59 2.10 44.33 -12.78
CA LEU A 59 2.18 44.93 -11.46
C LEU A 59 1.85 43.85 -10.40
N PRO A 60 2.79 43.40 -9.55
CA PRO A 60 2.50 42.39 -8.54
C PRO A 60 1.51 42.94 -7.50
N ASN A 61 0.48 42.14 -7.19
CA ASN A 61 -0.41 42.42 -6.07
C ASN A 61 0.30 42.06 -4.75
N GLY A 62 1.07 43.00 -4.21
CA GLY A 62 1.92 42.79 -3.04
C GLY A 62 2.13 44.05 -2.23
N SER A 63 3.03 43.96 -1.24
CA SER A 63 3.33 45.03 -0.28
C SER A 63 4.28 46.12 -0.81
N GLN A 64 4.78 45.98 -2.04
CA GLN A 64 5.65 46.97 -2.67
C GLN A 64 4.90 48.31 -2.76
N THR A 65 5.54 49.41 -2.36
CA THR A 65 4.90 50.73 -2.39
C THR A 65 4.70 51.22 -3.82
N ILE A 66 3.69 52.04 -4.07
CA ILE A 66 3.42 52.58 -5.41
C ILE A 66 4.63 53.35 -5.95
N GLN A 67 5.39 54.03 -5.09
CA GLN A 67 6.66 54.70 -5.43
C GLN A 67 7.69 53.71 -6.01
N GLU A 68 7.91 52.58 -5.32
CA GLU A 68 8.85 51.54 -5.74
C GLU A 68 8.43 50.85 -7.05
N THR A 69 7.14 50.89 -7.40
CA THR A 69 6.65 50.30 -8.66
C THR A 69 6.99 51.14 -9.88
N GLY A 70 7.46 52.38 -9.70
CA GLY A 70 7.78 53.31 -10.80
C GLY A 70 6.56 53.97 -11.46
N LEU A 71 5.37 53.85 -10.87
CA LEU A 71 4.16 54.55 -11.31
C LEU A 71 4.20 56.01 -10.86
N LYS A 72 3.98 56.93 -11.80
CA LYS A 72 3.89 58.39 -11.58
C LYS A 72 2.46 58.88 -11.82
N ALA A 73 2.18 60.14 -11.48
CA ALA A 73 0.92 60.78 -11.86
C ALA A 73 0.67 60.65 -13.38
N GLN A 74 -0.58 60.39 -13.76
CA GLN A 74 -1.02 60.14 -15.14
C GLN A 74 -0.40 58.90 -15.81
N SER A 75 0.20 57.98 -15.03
CA SER A 75 0.62 56.70 -15.58
C SER A 75 -0.59 55.88 -16.03
N VAL A 76 -0.45 55.20 -17.17
CA VAL A 76 -1.48 54.30 -17.69
C VAL A 76 -1.27 52.90 -17.13
N VAL A 77 -2.33 52.30 -16.61
CA VAL A 77 -2.38 50.88 -16.25
C VAL A 77 -3.48 50.19 -17.04
N TYR A 78 -3.16 48.99 -17.52
CA TYR A 78 -4.08 48.14 -18.26
C TYR A 78 -4.62 47.04 -17.35
N VAL A 79 -5.95 46.91 -17.30
CA VAL A 79 -6.64 45.92 -16.46
C VAL A 79 -7.27 44.85 -17.35
N LYS A 80 -6.90 43.60 -17.09
CA LYS A 80 -7.43 42.42 -17.78
C LYS A 80 -8.17 41.52 -16.80
N ASP A 81 -9.37 41.09 -17.16
CA ASP A 81 -10.09 40.02 -16.47
C ASP A 81 -9.54 38.65 -16.90
N LEU A 82 -9.08 37.87 -15.92
CA LEU A 82 -8.58 36.51 -16.09
C LEU A 82 -9.69 35.46 -16.08
N GLY A 83 -10.95 35.87 -15.83
CA GLY A 83 -12.09 34.98 -15.66
C GLY A 83 -12.12 34.30 -14.29
N PRO A 84 -13.01 33.31 -14.07
CA PRO A 84 -13.12 32.58 -12.81
C PRO A 84 -11.79 32.00 -12.33
N GLN A 85 -11.49 32.21 -11.04
CA GLN A 85 -10.25 31.80 -10.40
C GLN A 85 -10.55 30.90 -9.20
N LEU A 86 -9.74 29.86 -9.02
CA LEU A 86 -9.81 28.94 -7.89
C LEU A 86 -8.51 29.00 -7.08
N GLY A 87 -8.61 28.89 -5.76
CA GLY A 87 -7.42 28.88 -4.89
C GLY A 87 -6.57 27.64 -5.11
N TRP A 88 -5.23 27.78 -5.16
CA TRP A 88 -4.33 26.65 -5.40
C TRP A 88 -4.54 25.48 -4.44
N ARG A 89 -4.76 25.78 -3.16
CA ARG A 89 -5.05 24.76 -2.15
C ARG A 89 -6.29 23.93 -2.51
N PHE A 90 -7.36 24.58 -2.96
CA PHE A 90 -8.58 23.88 -3.37
C PHE A 90 -8.33 23.01 -4.61
N VAL A 91 -7.57 23.51 -5.58
CA VAL A 91 -7.19 22.77 -6.79
C VAL A 91 -6.46 21.48 -6.43
N TYR A 92 -5.44 21.54 -5.56
CA TYR A 92 -4.68 20.36 -5.14
C TYR A 92 -5.52 19.35 -4.36
N VAL A 93 -6.46 19.80 -3.53
CA VAL A 93 -7.39 18.88 -2.84
C VAL A 93 -8.26 18.13 -3.86
N ILE A 94 -8.86 18.83 -4.84
CA ILE A 94 -9.68 18.13 -5.85
C ILE A 94 -8.81 17.20 -6.73
N GLU A 95 -7.57 17.61 -7.03
CA GLU A 95 -6.60 16.82 -7.79
C GLU A 95 -6.31 15.47 -7.12
N TYR A 96 -6.08 15.43 -5.80
CA TYR A 96 -5.74 14.22 -5.05
C TYR A 96 -6.95 13.44 -4.53
N LEU A 97 -8.10 14.09 -4.36
CA LEU A 97 -9.35 13.45 -3.95
C LEU A 97 -9.82 12.36 -4.93
N GLY A 98 -9.60 12.54 -6.23
CA GLY A 98 -10.00 11.56 -7.24
C GLY A 98 -9.38 10.18 -7.02
N PRO A 99 -8.04 10.04 -7.14
CA PRO A 99 -7.37 8.77 -6.85
C PRO A 99 -7.71 8.22 -5.45
N LEU A 100 -7.81 9.10 -4.44
CA LEU A 100 -8.15 8.70 -3.07
C LEU A 100 -9.50 8.00 -2.96
N LEU A 101 -10.48 8.36 -3.81
CA LEU A 101 -11.79 7.73 -3.86
C LEU A 101 -11.84 6.56 -4.86
N ILE A 102 -11.32 6.76 -6.07
CA ILE A 102 -11.44 5.80 -7.17
C ILE A 102 -10.69 4.50 -6.87
N ILE A 103 -9.50 4.57 -6.28
CA ILE A 103 -8.64 3.41 -5.99
C ILE A 103 -9.30 2.41 -5.02
N PRO A 104 -9.74 2.81 -3.82
CA PRO A 104 -10.44 1.87 -2.93
C PRO A 104 -11.82 1.49 -3.48
N ALA A 105 -12.52 2.39 -4.18
CA ALA A 105 -13.80 2.07 -4.80
C ALA A 105 -13.65 0.99 -5.88
N SER A 106 -12.64 1.04 -6.73
CA SER A 106 -12.42 0.04 -7.78
C SER A 106 -12.05 -1.33 -7.22
N LEU A 107 -11.29 -1.38 -6.13
CA LEU A 107 -10.92 -2.65 -5.50
C LEU A 107 -12.10 -3.32 -4.79
N TYR A 108 -12.94 -2.56 -4.08
CA TYR A 108 -13.95 -3.12 -3.17
C TYR A 108 -15.41 -2.96 -3.63
N LEU A 109 -15.78 -1.81 -4.19
CA LEU A 109 -17.19 -1.48 -4.48
C LEU A 109 -17.56 -1.71 -5.94
N LEU A 110 -16.69 -1.26 -6.84
CA LEU A 110 -16.92 -1.27 -8.28
C LEU A 110 -16.37 -2.52 -8.96
N ARG A 111 -15.68 -3.41 -8.22
CA ARG A 111 -15.02 -4.61 -8.75
C ARG A 111 -15.96 -5.49 -9.62
N PRO A 112 -17.21 -5.79 -9.22
CA PRO A 112 -18.12 -6.58 -10.05
C PRO A 112 -18.53 -5.87 -11.35
N TYR A 113 -18.60 -4.54 -11.33
CA TYR A 113 -19.00 -3.73 -12.49
C TYR A 113 -17.83 -3.46 -13.45
N LEU A 114 -16.61 -3.34 -12.93
CA LEU A 114 -15.41 -3.10 -13.73
C LEU A 114 -14.93 -4.36 -14.45
N TYR A 115 -15.14 -5.54 -13.85
CA TYR A 115 -14.68 -6.83 -14.36
C TYR A 115 -15.84 -7.78 -14.67
N PHE A 116 -16.95 -7.23 -15.15
CA PHE A 116 -18.19 -7.95 -15.47
C PHE A 116 -18.02 -9.08 -16.50
N ASN A 117 -16.92 -9.06 -17.25
CA ASN A 117 -16.58 -10.02 -18.30
C ASN A 117 -15.82 -11.25 -17.77
N PHE A 118 -15.57 -11.35 -16.46
CA PHE A 118 -14.98 -12.53 -15.83
C PHE A 118 -16.07 -13.46 -15.30
N GLU A 119 -15.96 -14.76 -15.61
CA GLU A 119 -16.94 -15.78 -15.16
C GLU A 119 -16.99 -15.90 -13.64
N GLN A 120 -15.82 -15.81 -12.99
CA GLN A 120 -15.70 -15.78 -11.54
C GLN A 120 -14.72 -14.67 -11.14
N ILE A 121 -15.18 -13.77 -10.27
CA ILE A 121 -14.37 -12.68 -9.75
C ILE A 121 -13.86 -13.10 -8.37
N PRO A 122 -12.60 -13.51 -8.22
CA PRO A 122 -12.03 -13.82 -6.92
C PRO A 122 -11.95 -12.56 -6.05
N GLU A 123 -12.00 -12.80 -4.74
CA GLU A 123 -11.72 -11.77 -3.75
C GLU A 123 -10.33 -11.14 -4.01
N PRO A 124 -10.16 -9.83 -3.73
CA PRO A 124 -8.88 -9.16 -3.87
C PRO A 124 -7.75 -9.93 -3.18
N SER A 125 -6.71 -10.26 -3.94
CA SER A 125 -5.51 -10.88 -3.37
C SER A 125 -4.85 -9.95 -2.36
N TRP A 126 -4.12 -10.52 -1.40
CA TRP A 126 -3.42 -9.73 -0.39
C TRP A 126 -2.46 -8.68 -0.98
N PRO A 127 -1.66 -8.95 -2.04
CA PRO A 127 -0.80 -7.92 -2.63
C PRO A 127 -1.59 -6.76 -3.25
N GLN A 128 -2.76 -7.04 -3.87
CA GLN A 128 -3.64 -5.98 -4.39
C GLN A 128 -4.19 -5.10 -3.25
N GLN A 129 -4.57 -5.71 -2.13
CA GLN A 129 -5.02 -4.98 -0.95
C GLN A 129 -3.89 -4.11 -0.37
N LEU A 130 -2.67 -4.64 -0.27
CA LEU A 130 -1.50 -3.88 0.18
C LEU A 130 -1.22 -2.68 -0.75
N VAL A 131 -1.18 -2.89 -2.07
CA VAL A 131 -0.95 -1.81 -3.03
C VAL A 131 -2.05 -0.75 -2.92
N CYS A 132 -3.31 -1.15 -2.80
CA CYS A 132 -4.40 -0.21 -2.54
C CYS A 132 -4.17 0.62 -1.27
N ALA A 133 -3.75 -0.02 -0.17
CA ALA A 133 -3.48 0.68 1.08
C ALA A 133 -2.32 1.68 0.92
N LEU A 134 -1.23 1.30 0.25
CA LEU A 134 -0.07 2.18 0.02
C LEU A 134 -0.45 3.37 -0.87
N LEU A 135 -1.23 3.16 -1.93
CA LEU A 135 -1.72 4.24 -2.78
C LEU A 135 -2.63 5.20 -2.01
N VAL A 136 -3.53 4.68 -1.17
CA VAL A 136 -4.37 5.50 -0.29
C VAL A 136 -3.50 6.30 0.69
N VAL A 137 -2.51 5.69 1.32
CA VAL A 137 -1.56 6.38 2.22
C VAL A 137 -0.80 7.49 1.50
N HIS A 138 -0.33 7.23 0.27
CA HIS A 138 0.30 8.23 -0.57
C HIS A 138 -0.61 9.44 -0.78
N PHE A 139 -1.83 9.24 -1.29
CA PHE A 139 -2.74 10.36 -1.56
C PHE A 139 -3.24 11.05 -0.30
N LEU A 140 -3.45 10.33 0.81
CA LEU A 140 -3.77 10.94 2.11
C LEU A 140 -2.64 11.84 2.61
N LYS A 141 -1.38 11.41 2.47
CA LYS A 141 -0.22 12.25 2.78
C LYS A 141 -0.21 13.49 1.88
N ARG A 142 -0.47 13.36 0.57
CA ARG A 142 -0.52 14.51 -0.36
C ARG A 142 -1.63 15.51 0.01
N GLU A 143 -2.79 15.04 0.46
CA GLU A 143 -3.85 15.87 1.02
C GLU A 143 -3.40 16.58 2.29
N TYR A 144 -2.81 15.85 3.23
CA TYR A 144 -2.27 16.40 4.46
C TYR A 144 -1.21 17.48 4.18
N GLU A 145 -0.27 17.22 3.26
CA GLU A 145 0.75 18.18 2.86
C GLU A 145 0.12 19.44 2.27
N THR A 146 -0.87 19.29 1.39
CA THR A 146 -1.62 20.40 0.78
C THR A 146 -2.35 21.25 1.82
N LEU A 147 -2.93 20.59 2.82
CA LEU A 147 -3.71 21.25 3.86
C LEU A 147 -2.84 21.86 4.97
N PHE A 148 -1.67 21.32 5.30
CA PHE A 148 -0.97 21.74 6.52
C PHE A 148 0.48 22.17 6.30
N ILE A 149 1.12 21.72 5.20
CA ILE A 149 2.54 21.91 4.95
C ILE A 149 2.78 22.94 3.84
N HIS A 150 2.12 22.78 2.69
CA HIS A 150 2.35 23.61 1.50
C HIS A 150 2.00 25.09 1.75
N ARG A 151 2.89 25.97 1.25
CA ARG A 151 2.69 27.41 1.15
C ARG A 151 2.75 27.79 -0.32
N PHE A 152 1.66 28.25 -0.91
CA PHE A 152 1.60 28.58 -2.34
C PHE A 152 2.13 29.98 -2.61
N SER A 153 2.84 30.17 -3.73
CA SER A 153 3.38 31.49 -4.12
C SER A 153 2.39 32.34 -4.89
N LEU A 154 1.38 31.71 -5.50
CA LEU A 154 0.26 32.39 -6.15
C LEU A 154 -1.00 32.06 -5.34
N ALA A 155 -1.93 32.99 -5.27
CA ALA A 155 -3.19 32.78 -4.57
C ALA A 155 -4.11 31.84 -5.36
N THR A 156 -4.20 32.01 -6.69
CA THR A 156 -5.21 31.36 -7.52
C THR A 156 -4.69 30.86 -8.87
N MET A 157 -5.52 30.05 -9.52
CA MET A 157 -5.39 29.50 -10.88
C MET A 157 -6.70 29.72 -11.66
N PRO A 158 -6.66 29.90 -12.99
CA PRO A 158 -7.86 29.89 -13.83
C PRO A 158 -8.68 28.61 -13.65
N ALA A 159 -9.99 28.75 -13.40
CA ALA A 159 -10.87 27.63 -13.03
C ALA A 159 -10.91 26.52 -14.09
N ARG A 160 -10.88 26.87 -15.37
CA ARG A 160 -10.87 25.90 -16.49
C ARG A 160 -9.70 24.91 -16.44
N ASN A 161 -8.58 25.27 -15.79
CA ASN A 161 -7.41 24.40 -15.70
C ASN A 161 -7.61 23.26 -14.69
N ILE A 162 -8.67 23.30 -13.86
CA ILE A 162 -8.96 22.23 -12.89
C ILE A 162 -9.14 20.88 -13.59
N PHE A 163 -9.84 20.85 -14.74
CA PHE A 163 -10.05 19.63 -15.51
C PHE A 163 -8.75 19.02 -16.02
N LYS A 164 -7.80 19.88 -16.44
CA LYS A 164 -6.48 19.42 -16.92
C LYS A 164 -5.64 18.86 -15.77
N ASN A 165 -5.64 19.54 -14.62
CA ASN A 165 -4.87 19.11 -13.46
C ASN A 165 -5.43 17.82 -12.85
N CYS A 166 -6.75 17.75 -12.68
CA CYS A 166 -7.42 16.56 -12.17
C CYS A 166 -7.33 15.40 -13.16
N GLY A 167 -7.51 15.68 -14.47
CA GLY A 167 -7.51 14.66 -15.52
C GLY A 167 -6.26 13.78 -15.51
N HIS A 168 -5.07 14.34 -15.25
CA HIS A 168 -3.85 13.54 -15.15
C HIS A 168 -3.89 12.52 -14.01
N TYR A 169 -4.17 12.96 -12.78
CA TYR A 169 -4.19 12.06 -11.62
C TYR A 169 -5.40 11.13 -11.65
N TRP A 170 -6.58 11.64 -11.97
CA TRP A 170 -7.81 10.87 -12.02
C TRP A 170 -7.77 9.83 -13.14
N ALA A 171 -7.22 10.16 -14.32
CA ALA A 171 -7.13 9.19 -15.41
C ALA A 171 -5.97 8.22 -15.22
N LEU A 172 -4.75 8.68 -14.95
CA LEU A 172 -3.59 7.79 -14.92
C LEU A 172 -3.45 7.01 -13.61
N ALA A 173 -3.64 7.66 -12.45
CA ALA A 173 -3.58 6.99 -11.14
C ALA A 173 -4.95 6.46 -10.70
N GLY A 174 -6.00 7.26 -10.85
CA GLY A 174 -7.37 6.89 -10.46
C GLY A 174 -7.95 5.78 -11.34
N ALA A 175 -8.01 5.96 -12.66
CA ALA A 175 -8.66 5.00 -13.55
C ALA A 175 -7.68 3.92 -14.04
N ASN A 176 -6.55 4.30 -14.65
CA ASN A 176 -5.61 3.37 -15.28
C ASN A 176 -4.97 2.41 -14.26
N ILE A 177 -4.26 2.92 -13.24
CA ILE A 177 -3.65 2.03 -12.22
C ILE A 177 -4.73 1.20 -11.54
N ALA A 178 -5.82 1.81 -11.09
CA ALA A 178 -6.82 1.09 -10.33
C ALA A 178 -7.59 0.05 -11.16
N TYR A 179 -7.75 0.25 -12.46
CA TYR A 179 -8.34 -0.76 -13.35
C TYR A 179 -7.38 -1.91 -13.62
N TRP A 180 -6.12 -1.64 -13.99
CA TRP A 180 -5.20 -2.68 -14.45
C TRP A 180 -4.51 -3.45 -13.31
N VAL A 181 -4.22 -2.79 -12.18
CA VAL A 181 -3.55 -3.44 -11.03
C VAL A 181 -4.52 -4.27 -10.21
N PHE A 182 -5.81 -3.88 -10.16
CA PHE A 182 -6.80 -4.60 -9.37
C PHE A 182 -7.60 -5.63 -10.15
N ARG A 183 -7.27 -5.80 -11.44
CA ARG A 183 -7.88 -6.81 -12.30
C ARG A 183 -7.62 -8.22 -11.76
N PRO A 184 -8.59 -9.16 -11.83
CA PRO A 184 -8.42 -10.52 -11.28
C PRO A 184 -7.23 -11.32 -11.82
N ASP A 185 -6.84 -11.07 -13.07
CA ASP A 185 -5.74 -11.73 -13.80
C ASP A 185 -4.45 -10.87 -13.84
N SER A 186 -4.40 -9.78 -13.07
CA SER A 186 -3.25 -8.87 -13.08
C SER A 186 -2.00 -9.52 -12.49
N PRO A 187 -0.78 -9.06 -12.85
CA PRO A 187 0.46 -9.54 -12.24
C PRO A 187 0.52 -9.34 -10.70
N ALA A 188 -0.25 -8.38 -10.19
CA ALA A 188 -0.40 -8.12 -8.76
C ALA A 188 -1.38 -9.11 -8.07
N ALA A 189 -2.26 -9.77 -8.83
CA ALA A 189 -3.16 -10.82 -8.36
C ALA A 189 -2.43 -12.17 -8.25
N THR A 190 -1.41 -12.24 -7.40
CA THR A 190 -0.58 -13.45 -7.22
C THR A 190 -0.56 -13.91 -5.77
N ASN A 191 -0.53 -15.23 -5.57
CA ASN A 191 -0.26 -15.85 -4.27
C ASN A 191 1.24 -16.15 -4.06
N ASN A 192 2.03 -16.13 -5.15
CA ASN A 192 3.47 -16.39 -5.14
C ASN A 192 4.21 -15.07 -5.37
N LEU A 193 4.65 -14.44 -4.28
CA LEU A 193 5.41 -13.18 -4.32
C LEU A 193 6.90 -13.44 -4.52
N ASN A 194 7.54 -12.67 -5.40
CA ASN A 194 9.01 -12.61 -5.44
C ASN A 194 9.49 -11.79 -4.23
N PRO A 195 10.23 -12.38 -3.26
CA PRO A 195 10.61 -11.69 -2.03
C PRO A 195 11.46 -10.45 -2.29
N ILE A 196 12.33 -10.47 -3.31
CA ILE A 196 13.21 -9.35 -3.65
C ILE A 196 12.40 -8.16 -4.13
N LEU A 197 11.45 -8.39 -5.05
CA LEU A 197 10.57 -7.34 -5.56
C LEU A 197 9.65 -6.80 -4.46
N TYR A 198 9.14 -7.69 -3.63
CA TYR A 198 8.23 -7.34 -2.55
C TYR A 198 8.91 -6.48 -1.47
N TYR A 199 9.97 -6.99 -0.82
CA TYR A 199 10.65 -6.27 0.25
C TYR A 199 11.41 -5.05 -0.27
N GLY A 200 12.04 -5.17 -1.45
CA GLY A 200 12.71 -4.05 -2.11
C GLY A 200 11.71 -2.95 -2.50
N GLY A 201 10.56 -3.33 -3.08
CA GLY A 201 9.50 -2.39 -3.45
C GLY A 201 8.91 -1.65 -2.25
N LEU A 202 8.61 -2.39 -1.16
CA LEU A 202 8.09 -1.79 0.07
C LEU A 202 9.10 -0.82 0.71
N ALA A 203 10.38 -1.21 0.78
CA ALA A 203 11.43 -0.35 1.31
C ALA A 203 11.58 0.94 0.48
N LEU A 204 11.60 0.83 -0.85
CA LEU A 204 11.68 1.99 -1.74
C LEU A 204 10.46 2.91 -1.58
N PHE A 205 9.25 2.34 -1.46
CA PHE A 205 8.04 3.12 -1.22
C PHE A 205 8.13 3.92 0.08
N VAL A 206 8.42 3.26 1.20
CA VAL A 206 8.47 3.91 2.52
C VAL A 206 9.58 4.96 2.58
N LEU A 207 10.79 4.63 2.11
CA LEU A 207 11.90 5.58 2.11
C LEU A 207 11.63 6.77 1.17
N GLY A 208 11.04 6.51 0.00
CA GLY A 208 10.63 7.54 -0.95
C GLY A 208 9.59 8.50 -0.34
N GLU A 209 8.53 7.99 0.29
CA GLU A 209 7.49 8.81 0.90
C GLU A 209 8.02 9.68 2.06
N LEU A 210 8.83 9.11 2.94
CA LEU A 210 9.41 9.84 4.07
C LEU A 210 10.40 10.92 3.59
N ALA A 211 11.24 10.59 2.61
CA ALA A 211 12.20 11.54 2.05
C ALA A 211 11.53 12.66 1.24
N ASN A 212 10.44 12.34 0.53
CA ASN A 212 9.57 13.31 -0.15
C ASN A 212 8.93 14.28 0.86
N LEU A 213 8.34 13.77 1.95
CA LEU A 213 7.79 14.57 3.03
C LEU A 213 8.84 15.50 3.65
N ASN A 214 10.03 14.96 3.94
CA ASN A 214 11.13 15.75 4.46
C ASN A 214 11.52 16.90 3.51
N ALA A 215 11.57 16.64 2.20
CA ALA A 215 11.83 17.68 1.21
C ALA A 215 10.73 18.77 1.20
N HIS A 216 9.45 18.41 1.36
CA HIS A 216 8.36 19.38 1.47
C HIS A 216 8.44 20.21 2.76
N LEU A 217 8.83 19.61 3.89
CA LEU A 217 9.06 20.33 5.15
C LEU A 217 10.21 21.35 5.04
N ILE A 218 11.31 20.99 4.39
CA ILE A 218 12.43 21.91 4.10
C ILE A 218 11.94 23.06 3.20
N LEU A 219 11.21 22.75 2.12
CA LEU A 219 10.69 23.77 1.20
C LEU A 219 9.69 24.72 1.88
N ARG A 220 8.89 24.22 2.83
CA ARG A 220 8.02 25.06 3.67
C ARG A 220 8.83 26.03 4.52
N GLY A 221 9.96 25.59 5.07
CA GLY A 221 10.85 26.39 5.92
C GLY A 221 11.49 27.58 5.20
N LEU A 222 11.58 27.54 3.87
CA LEU A 222 12.13 28.64 3.07
C LEU A 222 11.24 29.88 2.99
N ARG A 223 9.98 29.80 3.40
CA ARG A 223 9.05 30.95 3.40
C ARG A 223 8.64 31.23 4.83
N ARG A 224 8.87 32.44 5.35
CA ARG A 224 8.25 32.85 6.62
C ARG A 224 6.73 33.01 6.42
N PRO A 225 5.88 32.75 7.43
CA PRO A 225 4.44 32.93 7.27
C PRO A 225 4.14 34.39 6.90
N GLY A 226 3.54 34.64 5.73
CA GLY A 226 3.13 35.97 5.29
C GLY A 226 4.12 36.72 4.39
N THR A 227 5.30 36.17 4.07
CA THR A 227 6.25 36.78 3.12
C THR A 227 6.35 35.97 1.82
N THR A 228 6.70 36.63 0.71
CA THR A 228 6.92 36.03 -0.62
C THR A 228 8.40 35.75 -0.93
N GLU A 229 9.30 36.06 0.00
CA GLU A 229 10.75 35.88 -0.16
C GLU A 229 11.12 34.41 -0.42
N ARG A 230 12.01 34.19 -1.39
CA ARG A 230 12.48 32.87 -1.81
C ARG A 230 13.91 32.66 -1.30
N GLY A 231 14.13 31.61 -0.52
CA GLY A 231 15.47 31.14 -0.14
C GLY A 231 15.97 29.98 -1.01
N ILE A 232 17.26 29.68 -0.93
CA ILE A 232 17.87 28.50 -1.57
C ILE A 232 17.68 27.29 -0.64
N PRO A 233 17.04 26.19 -1.09
CA PRO A 233 16.87 24.99 -0.28
C PRO A 233 18.22 24.33 0.00
N LYS A 234 18.43 23.97 1.27
CA LYS A 234 19.55 23.15 1.75
C LYS A 234 18.99 22.05 2.65
N GLY A 235 19.62 20.87 2.62
CA GLY A 235 19.21 19.71 3.40
C GLY A 235 19.30 18.42 2.60
N PHE A 236 18.74 17.34 3.15
CA PHE A 236 18.78 16.01 2.55
C PHE A 236 18.25 16.00 1.10
N GLY A 237 18.99 15.38 0.18
CA GLY A 237 18.70 15.35 -1.26
C GLY A 237 19.00 16.66 -2.02
N PHE A 238 18.92 17.83 -1.37
CA PHE A 238 19.22 19.12 -2.01
C PHE A 238 20.71 19.35 -2.28
N GLY A 239 21.61 18.50 -1.81
CA GLY A 239 23.01 18.48 -2.29
C GLY A 239 23.16 17.82 -3.65
N LEU A 240 22.33 16.82 -3.94
CA LEU A 240 22.45 15.95 -5.12
C LEU A 240 21.72 16.52 -6.34
N VAL A 241 20.47 16.95 -6.14
CA VAL A 241 19.58 17.38 -7.23
C VAL A 241 18.84 18.67 -6.89
N THR A 242 18.33 19.36 -7.91
CA THR A 242 17.56 20.61 -7.72
C THR A 242 16.23 20.36 -7.02
N CYS A 243 15.49 19.32 -7.43
CA CYS A 243 14.15 19.01 -6.93
C CYS A 243 14.11 17.60 -6.31
N PRO A 244 14.65 17.41 -5.09
CA PRO A 244 14.68 16.10 -4.45
C PRO A 244 13.29 15.58 -4.08
N ASN A 245 12.30 16.46 -3.88
CA ASN A 245 10.92 16.04 -3.70
C ASN A 245 10.42 15.21 -4.90
N TYR A 246 10.72 15.63 -6.14
CA TYR A 246 10.38 14.86 -7.33
C TYR A 246 11.21 13.57 -7.47
N MET A 247 12.48 13.60 -7.04
CA MET A 247 13.32 12.41 -7.03
C MET A 247 12.75 11.31 -6.13
N PHE A 248 12.40 11.68 -4.88
CA PHE A 248 11.87 10.76 -3.90
C PHE A 248 10.45 10.29 -4.22
N GLU A 249 9.66 11.13 -4.90
CA GLU A 249 8.39 10.75 -5.52
C GLU A 249 8.59 9.60 -6.51
N ILE A 250 9.53 9.76 -7.47
CA ILE A 250 9.83 8.72 -8.46
C ILE A 250 10.30 7.43 -7.78
N ILE A 251 11.15 7.53 -6.75
CA ILE A 251 11.61 6.36 -5.98
C ILE A 251 10.43 5.64 -5.32
N ALA A 252 9.49 6.38 -4.72
CA ALA A 252 8.31 5.78 -4.10
C ALA A 252 7.47 5.02 -5.14
N TRP A 253 7.25 5.62 -6.32
CA TRP A 253 6.49 4.98 -7.39
C TRP A 253 7.22 3.79 -8.04
N ILE A 254 8.56 3.81 -8.13
CA ILE A 254 9.34 2.61 -8.47
C ILE A 254 9.05 1.50 -7.45
N GLY A 255 8.94 1.83 -6.16
CA GLY A 255 8.51 0.88 -5.14
C GLY A 255 7.15 0.23 -5.45
N VAL A 256 6.15 1.03 -5.83
CA VAL A 256 4.82 0.53 -6.28
C VAL A 256 4.95 -0.35 -7.54
N TYR A 257 5.81 0.03 -8.48
CA TYR A 257 6.05 -0.76 -9.70
C TYR A 257 6.60 -2.16 -9.39
N LEU A 258 7.52 -2.27 -8.42
CA LEU A 258 8.03 -3.58 -7.97
C LEU A 258 6.96 -4.37 -7.21
N LEU A 259 6.20 -3.73 -6.32
CA LEU A 259 5.13 -4.37 -5.53
C LEU A 259 3.97 -4.89 -6.39
N THR A 260 3.73 -4.26 -7.54
CA THR A 260 2.71 -4.68 -8.52
C THR A 260 3.25 -5.69 -9.53
N ASN A 261 4.39 -6.32 -9.22
CA ASN A 261 5.06 -7.31 -10.07
C ASN A 261 5.32 -6.78 -11.49
N LEU A 262 5.88 -5.57 -11.57
CA LEU A 262 6.29 -4.89 -12.81
C LEU A 262 5.12 -4.53 -13.74
N SER A 263 3.97 -4.15 -13.16
CA SER A 263 2.78 -3.74 -13.92
C SER A 263 3.06 -2.59 -14.90
N TRP A 264 2.72 -2.79 -16.17
CA TRP A 264 2.88 -1.80 -17.23
C TRP A 264 2.09 -0.51 -16.96
N SER A 265 0.95 -0.63 -16.27
CA SER A 265 0.07 0.50 -15.96
C SER A 265 0.75 1.48 -15.00
N VAL A 266 1.47 0.96 -14.02
CA VAL A 266 2.27 1.76 -13.09
C VAL A 266 3.49 2.34 -13.79
N LEU A 267 4.15 1.56 -14.68
CA LEU A 267 5.25 2.07 -15.49
C LEU A 267 4.84 3.27 -16.35
N LEU A 268 3.68 3.19 -17.00
CA LEU A 268 3.12 4.29 -17.79
C LEU A 268 2.96 5.56 -16.93
N PHE A 269 2.38 5.42 -15.73
CA PHE A 269 2.23 6.54 -14.81
C PHE A 269 3.59 7.14 -14.40
N ILE A 270 4.57 6.30 -14.07
CA ILE A 270 5.93 6.74 -13.72
C ILE A 270 6.56 7.50 -14.87
N VAL A 271 6.50 6.98 -16.10
CA VAL A 271 7.14 7.60 -17.27
C VAL A 271 6.52 8.98 -17.54
N VAL A 272 5.19 9.05 -17.63
CA VAL A 272 4.49 10.32 -17.91
C VAL A 272 4.74 11.33 -16.78
N GLY A 273 4.62 10.91 -15.52
CA GLY A 273 4.87 11.77 -14.36
C GLY A 273 6.32 12.25 -14.29
N THR A 274 7.28 11.37 -14.57
CA THR A 274 8.72 11.70 -14.57
C THR A 274 9.06 12.72 -15.64
N LEU A 275 8.58 12.55 -16.87
CA LEU A 275 8.82 13.50 -17.96
C LEU A 275 8.29 14.89 -17.61
N GLN A 276 7.07 14.96 -17.05
CA GLN A 276 6.45 16.21 -16.65
C GLN A 276 7.24 16.89 -15.51
N MET A 277 7.55 16.14 -14.43
CA MET A 277 8.32 16.66 -13.31
C MET A 277 9.72 17.11 -13.73
N TYR A 278 10.34 16.40 -14.68
CA TYR A 278 11.66 16.75 -15.21
C TYR A 278 11.64 18.10 -15.94
N GLN A 279 10.61 18.36 -16.77
CA GLN A 279 10.45 19.66 -17.42
C GLN A 279 10.28 20.79 -16.40
N TRP A 280 9.46 20.57 -15.36
CA TRP A 280 9.29 21.55 -14.28
C TRP A 280 10.55 21.79 -13.49
N ALA A 281 11.30 20.73 -13.19
CA ALA A 281 12.56 20.83 -12.47
C ALA A 281 13.59 21.64 -13.26
N LYS A 282 13.68 21.45 -14.59
CA LYS A 282 14.57 22.24 -15.47
C LYS A 282 14.24 23.72 -15.44
N LYS A 283 12.94 24.05 -15.53
CA LYS A 283 12.47 25.44 -15.42
C LYS A 283 12.82 26.03 -14.05
N LYS A 284 12.70 25.25 -12.98
CA LYS A 284 13.04 25.67 -11.61
C LYS A 284 14.55 25.91 -11.44
N GLU A 285 15.39 25.03 -11.99
CA GLU A 285 16.85 25.19 -11.97
C GLU A 285 17.28 26.45 -12.72
N ARG A 286 16.73 26.70 -13.92
CA ARG A 286 17.00 27.92 -14.68
C ARG A 286 16.63 29.16 -13.88
N ARG A 287 15.48 29.13 -13.19
CA ARG A 287 15.03 30.24 -12.34
C ARG A 287 15.95 30.46 -11.15
N TYR A 288 16.36 29.42 -10.43
CA TYR A 288 17.29 29.59 -9.30
C TYR A 288 18.61 30.22 -9.71
N ARG A 289 19.14 29.86 -10.90
CA ARG A 289 20.33 30.51 -11.45
C ARG A 289 20.11 32.00 -11.76
N GLN A 290 18.93 32.36 -12.27
CA GLN A 290 18.59 33.74 -12.58
C GLN A 290 18.33 34.57 -11.31
N GLU A 291 17.62 34.02 -10.33
CA GLU A 291 17.23 34.72 -9.10
C GLU A 291 18.40 34.91 -8.12
N PHE A 292 19.30 33.92 -8.01
CA PHE A 292 20.32 33.90 -6.98
C PHE A 292 21.75 34.13 -7.47
N GLY A 293 21.96 34.21 -8.80
CA GLY A 293 23.28 34.44 -9.39
C GLY A 293 24.37 33.53 -8.79
N ASP A 294 25.46 34.14 -8.32
CA ASP A 294 26.61 33.43 -7.75
C ASP A 294 26.31 32.71 -6.42
N LYS A 295 25.23 33.06 -5.71
CA LYS A 295 24.83 32.38 -4.46
C LYS A 295 24.30 30.96 -4.72
N TYR A 296 23.90 30.64 -5.96
CA TYR A 296 23.39 29.32 -6.34
C TYR A 296 24.31 28.63 -7.34
N LYS A 297 24.96 27.55 -6.88
CA LYS A 297 25.80 26.72 -7.75
C LYS A 297 24.91 25.81 -8.62
N ARG A 298 25.13 25.86 -9.94
CA ARG A 298 24.46 24.99 -10.91
C ARG A 298 24.68 23.53 -10.52
N LYS A 299 23.59 22.76 -10.50
CA LYS A 299 23.66 21.31 -10.25
C LYS A 299 23.79 20.54 -11.55
N ARG A 300 24.52 19.41 -11.49
CA ARG A 300 24.67 18.49 -12.63
C ARG A 300 23.35 17.79 -12.95
N PHE A 301 22.55 17.49 -11.93
CA PHE A 301 21.29 16.77 -12.04
C PHE A 301 20.13 17.57 -11.47
N THR A 302 19.00 17.53 -12.17
CA THR A 302 17.82 18.31 -11.78
C THR A 302 16.81 17.49 -10.96
N VAL A 303 16.64 16.20 -11.30
CA VAL A 303 15.72 15.27 -10.62
C VAL A 303 16.39 13.95 -10.28
N LEU A 304 16.96 13.21 -11.24
CA LEU A 304 17.61 11.92 -10.99
C LEU A 304 19.12 12.02 -11.28
N PRO A 305 20.00 11.55 -10.36
CA PRO A 305 21.38 11.23 -10.68
C PRO A 305 21.46 9.95 -11.55
N PRO A 306 22.54 9.70 -12.28
CA PRO A 306 22.69 8.52 -13.13
C PRO A 306 22.66 7.25 -12.28
N LEU A 307 21.96 6.23 -12.78
CA LEU A 307 21.76 4.95 -12.10
C LEU A 307 22.99 4.00 -12.19
N LEU A 308 24.05 4.41 -12.90
CA LEU A 308 25.30 3.64 -13.03
C LEU A 308 26.52 4.59 -12.90
N PRO A 309 27.65 4.14 -12.32
CA PRO A 309 28.91 4.85 -12.44
C PRO A 309 29.35 4.75 -13.90
N SER A 310 29.05 5.76 -14.72
CA SER A 310 29.55 5.78 -16.09
C SER A 310 31.06 5.95 -16.05
N SER A 311 31.79 4.86 -16.32
CA SER A 311 33.09 4.94 -16.95
C SER A 311 32.99 5.92 -18.13
N ARG A 312 33.91 6.88 -18.15
CA ARG A 312 34.05 7.98 -19.12
C ARG A 312 33.45 7.66 -20.49
N LEU A 313 32.28 8.22 -20.79
CA LEU A 313 31.85 8.43 -22.17
C LEU A 313 32.23 9.87 -22.52
N PHE A 314 33.36 10.02 -23.20
CA PHE A 314 33.78 11.27 -23.82
C PHE A 314 32.70 11.69 -24.82
N ILE A 315 32.03 12.81 -24.53
CA ILE A 315 31.41 13.61 -25.59
C ILE A 315 32.33 14.80 -25.79
N VAL A 316 32.80 14.91 -27.03
CA VAL A 316 33.81 15.80 -27.57
C VAL A 316 33.49 17.26 -27.26
N ASP A 317 34.56 17.97 -26.89
CA ASP A 317 34.63 19.40 -26.62
C ASP A 317 34.76 20.13 -27.96
N ASP A 318 33.68 20.74 -28.48
CA ASP A 318 33.73 21.54 -29.70
C ASP A 318 34.24 22.96 -29.36
N THR A 319 35.57 23.10 -29.32
CA THR A 319 36.24 24.38 -29.50
C THR A 319 37.35 24.26 -30.54
N LYS A 320 37.46 25.27 -31.41
CA LYS A 320 38.42 25.50 -32.52
C LYS A 320 37.89 25.02 -33.90
N VAL A 321 37.96 25.73 -35.02
CA VAL A 321 38.70 26.95 -35.42
C VAL A 321 38.20 27.40 -36.83
N ASN A 322 38.14 28.73 -37.06
CA ASN A 322 38.37 29.56 -38.29
C ASN A 322 37.67 29.23 -39.63
N HIS A 323 37.37 30.12 -40.60
CA HIS A 323 37.48 31.58 -40.85
C HIS A 323 36.64 31.89 -42.14
N PHE A 324 36.36 33.19 -42.40
CA PHE A 324 36.10 33.90 -43.68
C PHE A 324 34.71 34.53 -43.94
N THR A 325 34.73 35.89 -44.00
CA THR A 325 33.97 36.89 -44.82
C THR A 325 32.43 36.88 -44.81
N SER A 326 31.67 37.98 -44.78
CA SER A 326 31.90 39.42 -44.93
C SER A 326 30.60 40.19 -44.60
N GLN A 327 30.70 41.27 -43.80
CA GLN A 327 29.95 42.55 -43.82
C GLN A 327 28.39 42.64 -43.80
N PRO A 328 27.83 43.81 -43.37
CA PRO A 328 26.72 43.85 -42.43
C PRO A 328 25.37 44.31 -43.03
N ALA A 329 24.26 43.96 -42.38
CA ALA A 329 22.97 44.62 -42.58
C ALA A 329 22.30 44.95 -41.24
N VAL A 330 21.89 46.20 -41.15
CA VAL A 330 21.25 46.91 -40.05
C VAL A 330 19.89 46.28 -39.71
N GLY A 331 19.65 46.02 -38.43
CA GLY A 331 18.37 45.54 -37.93
C GLY A 331 18.29 45.65 -36.41
N THR A 332 17.47 46.58 -35.93
CA THR A 332 17.19 46.88 -34.52
C THR A 332 16.64 45.66 -33.76
N PRO A 333 17.16 45.30 -32.56
CA PRO A 333 16.58 44.20 -31.80
C PRO A 333 15.33 44.67 -31.06
N ARG A 334 14.17 44.13 -31.45
CA ARG A 334 12.95 44.13 -30.64
C ARG A 334 13.18 43.25 -29.41
N CYS A 335 13.25 43.85 -28.23
CA CYS A 335 13.15 43.13 -26.96
C CYS A 335 11.72 42.65 -26.76
N THR A 336 11.42 41.39 -27.12
CA THR A 336 10.20 40.72 -26.67
C THR A 336 10.41 40.27 -25.22
N ASN A 337 9.93 41.08 -24.28
CA ASN A 337 9.80 40.69 -22.88
C ASN A 337 8.60 39.75 -22.73
N ASP A 338 8.80 38.49 -23.12
CA ASP A 338 7.88 37.41 -22.76
C ASP A 338 8.10 37.05 -21.29
N LEU A 339 7.45 37.84 -20.40
CA LEU A 339 7.16 37.43 -19.04
C LEU A 339 6.07 36.35 -19.07
N GLU A 340 6.43 35.17 -19.59
CA GLU A 340 5.61 33.98 -19.47
C GLU A 340 5.69 33.44 -18.04
N VAL A 341 4.58 33.68 -17.35
CA VAL A 341 4.10 32.97 -16.18
C VAL A 341 4.42 31.48 -16.33
N VAL A 342 5.12 30.88 -15.36
CA VAL A 342 5.12 29.42 -15.24
C VAL A 342 3.72 29.02 -14.79
N GLU A 343 2.87 28.83 -15.79
CA GLU A 343 1.67 28.03 -15.67
C GLU A 343 2.10 26.68 -15.13
N TYR A 344 1.55 26.30 -13.98
CA TYR A 344 1.37 24.90 -13.64
C TYR A 344 0.28 24.37 -14.58
N ASN A 345 0.64 24.21 -15.85
CA ASN A 345 -0.12 23.47 -16.83
C ASN A 345 0.41 22.04 -16.81
N VAL A 346 -0.45 21.10 -16.43
CA VAL A 346 -0.15 19.66 -16.39
C VAL A 346 -0.11 19.05 -17.80
N LEU A 347 -0.48 19.80 -18.83
CA LEU A 347 -0.31 19.42 -20.24
C LEU A 347 0.17 20.64 -21.04
N GLY A 348 1.46 20.68 -21.34
CA GLY A 348 1.91 21.36 -22.56
C GLY A 348 1.46 20.53 -23.76
N ASN A 349 1.07 21.19 -24.84
CA ASN A 349 0.59 20.54 -26.08
C ASN A 349 1.43 19.30 -26.42
N LEU A 350 0.85 18.11 -26.27
CA LEU A 350 1.34 16.91 -26.91
C LEU A 350 0.78 16.93 -28.33
N ASP A 351 1.53 17.51 -29.27
CA ASP A 351 1.36 17.22 -30.69
C ASP A 351 2.07 15.90 -30.99
N LEU A 352 1.29 14.85 -31.21
CA LEU A 352 1.76 13.60 -31.81
C LEU A 352 1.69 13.76 -33.33
N GLY A 353 2.80 14.14 -33.96
CA GLY A 353 2.92 14.24 -35.41
C GLY A 353 4.38 14.35 -35.86
N LEU A 354 4.77 13.49 -36.80
CA LEU A 354 6.09 13.43 -37.44
C LEU A 354 6.54 14.78 -38.03
N GLY A 355 7.86 15.05 -38.02
CA GLY A 355 8.46 16.00 -38.96
C GLY A 355 9.81 16.58 -38.56
N LEU A 356 10.86 16.20 -39.29
CA LEU A 356 12.20 16.78 -39.27
C LEU A 356 12.22 18.32 -39.43
N PHE A 357 13.25 18.93 -38.83
CA PHE A 357 14.06 20.09 -39.27
C PHE A 357 14.25 21.21 -38.24
N ARG A 358 15.50 21.71 -38.25
CA ARG A 358 16.02 23.00 -37.78
C ARG A 358 16.52 23.16 -36.35
N VAL A 359 17.83 22.88 -36.30
CA VAL A 359 18.90 23.45 -35.49
C VAL A 359 18.89 25.00 -35.48
N LEU A 360 19.47 25.55 -34.40
CA LEU A 360 20.08 26.88 -34.18
C LEU A 360 19.22 27.93 -33.46
N SER A 361 19.54 28.20 -32.19
CA SER A 361 20.30 29.39 -31.80
C SER A 361 20.31 29.58 -30.27
N ASN A 362 21.48 29.96 -29.75
CA ASN A 362 21.76 30.22 -28.34
C ASN A 362 22.59 31.52 -28.34
N PRO A 363 22.24 32.57 -27.57
CA PRO A 363 23.18 33.63 -27.27
C PRO A 363 23.67 33.54 -25.83
N SER A 364 24.99 33.58 -25.73
CA SER A 364 25.82 33.78 -24.55
C SER A 364 25.68 35.21 -24.00
N LEU A 365 25.67 35.34 -22.67
CA LEU A 365 25.65 36.61 -21.95
C LEU A 365 27.03 36.90 -21.36
N LYS A 366 27.59 38.06 -21.74
CA LYS A 366 28.78 38.68 -21.13
C LYS A 366 28.41 39.33 -19.79
N ARG A 367 29.38 39.26 -18.88
CA ARG A 367 29.43 39.84 -17.53
C ARG A 367 29.68 41.35 -17.62
N ALA A 368 28.97 42.15 -16.84
CA ALA A 368 29.37 43.49 -16.43
C ALA A 368 29.02 43.64 -14.94
N GLY A 369 30.01 44.03 -14.14
CA GLY A 369 29.83 44.32 -12.71
C GLY A 369 29.27 45.72 -12.48
N ASN A 370 28.77 45.94 -11.26
CA ASN A 370 29.02 47.14 -10.47
C ASN A 370 28.45 47.00 -9.06
N ASP A 371 29.10 47.72 -8.15
CA ASP A 371 29.12 47.63 -6.70
C ASP A 371 27.96 48.34 -5.97
N CYS A 372 27.85 48.00 -4.67
CA CYS A 372 27.33 48.78 -3.52
C CYS A 372 25.81 49.09 -3.49
N VAL A 373 25.07 49.13 -2.37
CA VAL A 373 25.34 49.49 -0.97
C VAL A 373 24.39 48.71 -0.04
N SER A 374 24.87 48.32 1.14
CA SER A 374 24.10 47.79 2.27
C SER A 374 23.42 48.93 3.05
N SER A 375 22.12 48.82 3.33
CA SER A 375 21.50 49.56 4.44
C SER A 375 20.63 48.61 5.28
N ILE A 376 20.96 48.54 6.56
CA ILE A 376 20.23 47.83 7.60
C ILE A 376 19.13 48.78 8.10
N ALA A 377 17.90 48.29 8.21
CA ALA A 377 16.78 48.99 8.85
C ALA A 377 16.11 48.11 9.94
N PRO A 378 15.50 48.74 10.97
CA PRO A 378 15.35 48.20 12.34
C PRO A 378 14.13 47.26 12.50
N PRO A 379 14.01 46.52 13.63
CA PRO A 379 12.95 45.54 13.82
C PRO A 379 11.64 46.24 14.21
N PHE A 380 10.57 46.04 13.43
CA PHE A 380 9.22 46.48 13.80
C PHE A 380 8.27 45.30 14.07
N ALA A 381 7.45 45.53 15.09
CA ALA A 381 6.62 44.60 15.84
C ALA A 381 5.56 43.84 15.01
N PRO A 382 5.20 42.60 15.40
CA PRO A 382 4.21 41.81 14.68
C PRO A 382 2.79 42.36 14.86
N ARG A 383 2.11 42.59 13.74
CA ARG A 383 0.69 42.99 13.68
C ARG A 383 -0.20 41.81 14.08
N THR A 384 -1.03 42.02 15.10
CA THR A 384 -1.98 41.07 15.68
C THR A 384 -3.08 40.69 14.68
N SER A 385 -3.23 39.40 14.37
CA SER A 385 -4.37 38.91 13.58
C SER A 385 -5.62 38.82 14.44
N VAL A 386 -6.76 39.28 13.90
CA VAL A 386 -8.10 39.43 14.52
C VAL A 386 -8.74 38.11 15.05
N TRP A 387 -8.04 36.98 14.96
CA TRP A 387 -8.55 35.67 15.36
C TRP A 387 -7.71 35.18 16.54
N SER A 388 -8.35 34.96 17.69
CA SER A 388 -7.66 34.47 18.88
C SER A 388 -6.92 33.16 18.56
N LEU A 389 -5.69 33.03 19.07
CA LEU A 389 -4.86 31.82 18.95
C LEU A 389 -5.63 30.56 19.37
N GLN A 390 -6.56 30.72 20.32
CA GLN A 390 -7.46 29.69 20.83
C GLN A 390 -8.46 29.18 19.78
N ARG A 391 -9.08 30.07 18.99
CA ARG A 391 -10.02 29.67 17.92
C ARG A 391 -9.30 28.95 16.76
N ARG A 392 -8.04 29.31 16.49
CA ARG A 392 -7.16 28.60 15.54
C ARG A 392 -6.74 27.22 16.05
N ARG A 393 -6.49 27.08 17.36
CA ARG A 393 -6.24 25.77 17.98
C ARG A 393 -7.50 24.91 17.94
N GLN A 394 -8.66 25.46 18.30
CA GLN A 394 -9.94 24.74 18.25
C GLN A 394 -10.32 24.29 16.83
N LEU A 395 -10.16 25.12 15.80
CA LEU A 395 -10.41 24.70 14.41
C LEU A 395 -9.39 23.66 13.90
N LYS A 396 -8.14 23.71 14.37
CA LYS A 396 -7.14 22.66 14.11
C LYS A 396 -7.51 21.36 14.80
N THR A 397 -7.91 21.42 16.07
CA THR A 397 -8.35 20.27 16.86
C THR A 397 -9.61 19.64 16.24
N ILE A 398 -10.60 20.44 15.85
CA ILE A 398 -11.81 19.95 15.17
C ILE A 398 -11.48 19.33 13.81
N GLY A 399 -10.61 19.96 13.00
CA GLY A 399 -10.20 19.40 11.71
C GLY A 399 -9.38 18.11 11.84
N THR A 400 -8.56 18.01 12.88
CA THR A 400 -7.77 16.80 13.17
C THR A 400 -8.66 15.70 13.73
N ILE A 401 -9.61 16.05 14.60
CA ILE A 401 -10.64 15.13 15.10
C ILE A 401 -11.53 14.67 13.95
N ALA A 402 -11.92 15.51 13.00
CA ALA A 402 -12.72 15.09 11.84
C ALA A 402 -11.95 14.16 10.92
N LEU A 403 -10.66 14.43 10.65
CA LEU A 403 -9.79 13.55 9.86
C LEU A 403 -9.49 12.24 10.58
N VAL A 404 -9.26 12.28 11.89
CA VAL A 404 -9.09 11.11 12.74
C VAL A 404 -10.40 10.35 12.85
N VAL A 405 -11.56 10.98 12.93
CA VAL A 405 -12.87 10.31 12.94
C VAL A 405 -13.16 9.68 11.59
N ILE A 406 -12.88 10.35 10.46
CA ILE A 406 -13.01 9.73 9.12
C ILE A 406 -12.01 8.57 8.97
N PHE A 407 -10.77 8.72 9.40
CA PHE A 407 -9.79 7.63 9.44
C PHE A 407 -10.24 6.51 10.39
N LEU A 408 -10.80 6.82 11.55
CA LEU A 408 -11.27 5.83 12.52
C LEU A 408 -12.61 5.21 12.13
N PHE A 409 -13.44 5.84 11.30
CA PHE A 409 -14.73 5.29 10.85
C PHE A 409 -14.57 4.43 9.60
N PHE A 410 -13.55 4.71 8.76
CA PHE A 410 -13.29 3.96 7.52
C PHE A 410 -12.13 2.95 7.66
N ILE A 411 -11.14 3.20 8.52
CA ILE A 411 -9.94 2.37 8.67
C ILE A 411 -9.89 1.61 10.01
N LEU A 412 -10.35 2.18 11.15
CA LEU A 412 -10.38 1.44 12.43
C LEU A 412 -11.26 0.17 12.41
N PRO A 413 -12.43 0.12 11.73
CA PRO A 413 -13.18 -1.12 11.65
C PRO A 413 -12.42 -2.21 10.90
N ARG A 414 -11.41 -1.84 10.08
CA ARG A 414 -10.59 -2.80 9.32
C ARG A 414 -9.23 -3.10 9.95
N PHE A 415 -8.66 -2.20 10.75
CA PHE A 415 -7.47 -2.49 11.56
C PHE A 415 -7.81 -3.24 12.85
N VAL A 416 -8.99 -3.02 13.46
CA VAL A 416 -9.48 -3.85 14.57
C VAL A 416 -9.99 -5.21 14.06
N SER A 417 -10.45 -5.29 12.82
CA SER A 417 -10.65 -6.58 12.14
C SER A 417 -9.34 -7.32 11.82
N PHE A 418 -8.17 -6.65 11.87
CA PHE A 418 -6.87 -7.29 11.61
C PHE A 418 -6.37 -8.16 12.79
N SER A 419 -7.06 -8.16 13.94
CA SER A 419 -6.81 -9.14 15.01
C SER A 419 -7.98 -10.08 15.28
N ILE A 420 -9.09 -9.95 14.55
CA ILE A 420 -10.21 -10.89 14.57
C ILE A 420 -10.83 -10.97 13.17
N THR A 421 -10.08 -11.43 12.16
CA THR A 421 -10.72 -12.19 11.08
C THR A 421 -10.86 -13.63 11.55
N ARG A 422 -11.71 -13.83 12.56
CA ARG A 422 -12.68 -14.92 12.39
C ARG A 422 -13.52 -14.48 11.20
N PRO A 423 -13.75 -15.33 10.18
CA PRO A 423 -14.71 -14.98 9.14
C PRO A 423 -15.97 -14.48 9.84
N ILE A 424 -16.60 -13.43 9.30
CA ILE A 424 -17.99 -13.07 9.65
C ILE A 424 -18.68 -14.40 9.83
N ALA A 425 -19.12 -14.69 11.06
CA ALA A 425 -19.70 -15.98 11.39
C ALA A 425 -20.89 -16.13 10.46
N ALA A 426 -20.68 -16.77 9.32
CA ALA A 426 -21.72 -17.28 8.46
C ALA A 426 -22.64 -17.97 9.43
N ALA A 427 -23.87 -17.44 9.54
CA ALA A 427 -24.79 -17.74 10.62
C ALA A 427 -24.75 -19.25 10.83
N ILE A 428 -24.13 -19.70 11.93
CA ILE A 428 -23.87 -21.12 12.14
C ILE A 428 -25.28 -21.74 12.15
N PRO A 429 -25.61 -22.61 11.18
CA PRO A 429 -26.94 -23.19 11.12
C PRO A 429 -27.26 -23.82 12.47
N SER A 430 -28.42 -23.50 13.03
CA SER A 430 -28.85 -24.05 14.31
C SER A 430 -28.83 -25.58 14.23
N GLY A 431 -28.07 -26.24 15.12
CA GLY A 431 -27.87 -27.69 15.11
C GLY A 431 -26.57 -28.18 14.45
N THR A 432 -25.65 -27.28 14.06
CA THR A 432 -24.32 -27.69 13.57
C THR A 432 -23.54 -28.46 14.64
N ALA A 433 -23.07 -29.66 14.30
CA ALA A 433 -22.21 -30.46 15.17
C ALA A 433 -20.83 -29.80 15.33
N ASN A 434 -20.40 -29.60 16.58
CA ASN A 434 -19.08 -29.01 16.87
C ASN A 434 -17.91 -29.93 16.48
N ILE A 435 -18.13 -31.24 16.48
CA ILE A 435 -17.12 -32.26 16.22
C ILE A 435 -17.61 -33.17 15.10
N VAL A 436 -16.72 -33.47 14.15
CA VAL A 436 -16.97 -34.43 13.07
C VAL A 436 -16.01 -35.62 13.21
N LEU A 437 -16.55 -36.83 13.32
CA LEU A 437 -15.79 -38.08 13.28
C LEU A 437 -15.54 -38.45 11.81
N VAL A 438 -14.28 -38.53 11.41
CA VAL A 438 -13.86 -38.82 10.05
C VAL A 438 -13.31 -40.25 10.00
N THR A 439 -13.89 -41.10 9.16
CA THR A 439 -13.40 -42.46 8.93
C THR A 439 -13.31 -42.73 7.43
N LEU A 440 -12.16 -43.24 7.00
CA LEU A 440 -11.86 -43.57 5.60
C LEU A 440 -11.92 -45.09 5.42
N PHE A 441 -12.86 -45.58 4.61
CA PHE A 441 -12.98 -46.99 4.28
C PHE A 441 -12.25 -47.31 2.98
N ASP A 442 -11.68 -48.52 2.89
CA ASP A 442 -11.31 -49.11 1.61
C ASP A 442 -12.31 -50.23 1.28
N ARG A 443 -13.34 -49.89 0.50
CA ARG A 443 -14.43 -50.83 0.17
C ARG A 443 -14.00 -51.99 -0.72
N GLU A 444 -12.83 -51.90 -1.36
CA GLU A 444 -12.29 -52.99 -2.16
C GLU A 444 -11.65 -54.08 -1.31
N THR A 445 -11.15 -53.72 -0.12
CA THR A 445 -10.43 -54.64 0.77
C THR A 445 -11.26 -55.07 1.99
N LEU A 446 -12.21 -54.25 2.43
CA LEU A 446 -13.04 -54.51 3.61
C LEU A 446 -14.37 -55.17 3.25
N SER A 447 -14.83 -56.11 4.08
CA SER A 447 -16.16 -56.69 3.93
C SER A 447 -17.26 -55.70 4.32
N GLU A 448 -18.40 -55.74 3.62
CA GLU A 448 -19.57 -54.90 3.93
C GLU A 448 -20.04 -55.07 5.39
N ARG A 449 -19.95 -56.28 5.95
CA ARG A 449 -20.26 -56.52 7.37
C ARG A 449 -19.35 -55.75 8.30
N TYR A 450 -18.05 -55.70 8.00
CA TYR A 450 -17.08 -54.96 8.81
C TYR A 450 -17.31 -53.44 8.71
N ILE A 451 -17.57 -52.94 7.50
CA ILE A 451 -17.90 -51.53 7.26
C ILE A 451 -19.13 -51.14 8.08
N GLN A 452 -20.21 -51.91 7.99
CA GLN A 452 -21.43 -51.67 8.77
C GLN A 452 -21.17 -51.67 10.28
N TRP A 453 -20.33 -52.58 10.77
CA TRP A 453 -20.00 -52.64 12.20
C TRP A 453 -19.25 -51.39 12.68
N ILE A 454 -18.24 -50.93 11.91
CA ILE A 454 -17.51 -49.70 12.22
C ILE A 454 -18.41 -48.48 12.09
N THR A 455 -19.21 -48.39 11.03
CA THR A 455 -20.19 -47.31 10.83
C THR A 455 -21.13 -47.21 12.02
N SER A 456 -21.73 -48.33 12.45
CA SER A 456 -22.61 -48.35 13.63
C SER A 456 -21.89 -47.93 14.92
N ASN A 457 -20.63 -48.32 15.10
CA ASN A 457 -19.82 -47.86 16.24
C ASN A 457 -19.62 -46.34 16.25
N ARG A 458 -19.29 -45.74 15.10
CA ARG A 458 -19.09 -44.29 14.99
C ARG A 458 -20.40 -43.52 15.16
N GLU A 459 -21.49 -44.01 14.58
CA GLU A 459 -22.81 -43.40 14.66
C GLU A 459 -23.38 -43.47 16.08
N ASP A 460 -23.23 -44.59 16.78
CA ASP A 460 -23.63 -44.72 18.19
C ASP A 460 -22.89 -43.69 19.06
N TYR A 461 -21.57 -43.58 18.89
CA TYR A 461 -20.80 -42.56 19.64
C TYR A 461 -21.21 -41.14 19.28
N ALA A 462 -21.38 -40.84 17.97
CA ALA A 462 -21.73 -39.51 17.52
C ALA A 462 -23.11 -39.07 17.99
N SER A 463 -24.10 -39.97 17.92
CA SER A 463 -25.49 -39.68 18.34
C SER A 463 -25.59 -39.38 19.84
N ARG A 464 -24.77 -40.03 20.68
CA ARG A 464 -24.75 -39.80 22.14
C ARG A 464 -24.25 -38.42 22.53
N HIS A 465 -23.33 -37.85 21.74
CA HIS A 465 -22.65 -36.59 22.09
C HIS A 465 -23.01 -35.42 21.16
N GLY A 466 -23.93 -35.62 20.21
CA GLY A 466 -24.30 -34.61 19.23
C GLY A 466 -23.18 -34.29 18.22
N TYR A 467 -22.37 -35.29 17.89
CA TYR A 467 -21.33 -35.19 16.85
C TYR A 467 -21.91 -35.59 15.49
N LYS A 468 -21.19 -35.28 14.41
CA LYS A 468 -21.51 -35.73 13.06
C LYS A 468 -20.49 -36.79 12.63
N THR A 469 -20.93 -37.80 11.87
CA THR A 469 -20.02 -38.75 11.20
C THR A 469 -19.80 -38.32 9.76
N PHE A 470 -18.59 -38.56 9.26
CA PHE A 470 -18.21 -38.39 7.87
C PHE A 470 -17.46 -39.64 7.43
N PHE A 471 -18.05 -40.36 6.48
CA PHE A 471 -17.49 -41.59 5.93
C PHE A 471 -17.07 -41.34 4.49
N ALA A 472 -15.79 -41.56 4.21
CA ALA A 472 -15.26 -41.46 2.86
C ALA A 472 -14.71 -42.80 2.38
N ASN A 473 -14.52 -42.95 1.07
CA ASN A 473 -13.88 -44.12 0.50
C ASN A 473 -12.51 -43.76 -0.07
N THR A 474 -11.53 -44.64 0.12
CA THR A 474 -10.19 -44.52 -0.44
C THR A 474 -10.22 -44.35 -1.95
N SER A 475 -11.12 -45.07 -2.65
CA SER A 475 -11.29 -44.99 -4.11
C SER A 475 -11.51 -43.57 -4.62
N ASP A 476 -12.19 -42.73 -3.82
CA ASP A 476 -12.58 -41.38 -4.21
C ASP A 476 -11.37 -40.45 -4.33
N TYR A 477 -10.23 -40.82 -3.76
CA TYR A 477 -9.02 -39.99 -3.75
C TYR A 477 -7.85 -40.59 -4.53
N LEU A 478 -7.98 -41.83 -5.04
CA LEU A 478 -6.88 -42.52 -5.73
C LEU A 478 -6.43 -41.78 -7.01
N TYR A 479 -7.32 -41.04 -7.67
CA TYR A 479 -6.98 -40.24 -8.85
C TYR A 479 -5.92 -39.16 -8.58
N THR A 480 -5.70 -38.80 -7.31
CA THR A 480 -4.69 -37.81 -6.89
C THR A 480 -3.33 -38.42 -6.56
N LEU A 481 -3.25 -39.76 -6.52
CA LEU A 481 -2.04 -40.53 -6.26
C LEU A 481 -1.42 -40.97 -7.58
N GLN A 482 -0.10 -40.93 -7.67
CA GLN A 482 0.65 -41.46 -8.81
C GLN A 482 0.84 -42.98 -8.67
N ASP A 483 1.01 -43.67 -9.80
CA ASP A 483 1.38 -45.09 -9.80
C ASP A 483 2.64 -45.27 -8.93
N GLN A 484 2.57 -46.16 -7.92
CA GLN A 484 3.58 -46.48 -6.87
C GLN A 484 3.36 -45.85 -5.48
N GLN A 485 2.43 -44.91 -5.30
CA GLN A 485 2.18 -44.33 -3.97
C GLN A 485 1.24 -45.20 -3.10
N PRO A 486 1.53 -45.37 -1.79
CA PRO A 486 0.65 -46.10 -0.87
C PRO A 486 -0.77 -45.50 -0.77
N ARG A 487 -1.80 -46.36 -0.71
CA ARG A 487 -3.21 -45.94 -0.59
C ARG A 487 -3.51 -45.18 0.70
N SER A 488 -2.72 -45.37 1.75
CA SER A 488 -2.86 -44.70 3.05
C SER A 488 -2.78 -43.17 2.98
N TRP A 489 -2.10 -42.64 1.94
CA TRP A 489 -2.06 -41.21 1.63
C TRP A 489 -3.43 -40.59 1.40
N ALA A 490 -4.45 -41.37 1.01
CA ALA A 490 -5.83 -40.90 0.84
C ALA A 490 -6.45 -40.34 2.14
N THR A 491 -5.86 -40.63 3.30
CA THR A 491 -6.27 -40.08 4.61
C THR A 491 -6.26 -38.55 4.62
N VAL A 492 -5.20 -37.92 4.10
CA VAL A 492 -5.02 -36.46 4.16
C VAL A 492 -6.09 -35.71 3.33
N PRO A 493 -6.33 -36.03 2.04
CA PRO A 493 -7.40 -35.40 1.28
C PRO A 493 -8.79 -35.75 1.79
N ALA A 494 -8.99 -36.93 2.40
CA ALA A 494 -10.27 -37.28 3.03
C ALA A 494 -10.62 -36.38 4.23
N VAL A 495 -9.66 -36.11 5.11
CA VAL A 495 -9.86 -35.14 6.21
C VAL A 495 -10.07 -33.73 5.65
N ARG A 496 -9.32 -33.35 4.61
CA ARG A 496 -9.49 -32.06 3.92
C ARG A 496 -10.89 -31.90 3.32
N HIS A 497 -11.44 -32.96 2.75
CA HIS A 497 -12.80 -33.02 2.21
C HIS A 497 -13.84 -32.89 3.33
N ALA A 498 -13.69 -33.64 4.43
CA ALA A 498 -14.57 -33.53 5.59
C ALA A 498 -14.64 -32.09 6.13
N MET A 499 -13.49 -31.41 6.20
CA MET A 499 -13.36 -30.01 6.63
C MET A 499 -14.03 -29.02 5.68
N ALA A 500 -14.03 -29.32 4.38
CA ALA A 500 -14.66 -28.49 3.36
C ALA A 500 -16.19 -28.63 3.38
N GLU A 501 -16.71 -29.85 3.58
CA GLU A 501 -18.15 -30.10 3.67
C GLU A 501 -18.75 -29.58 4.99
N ASN A 502 -17.95 -29.49 6.05
CA ASN A 502 -18.39 -29.06 7.38
C ASN A 502 -17.68 -27.78 7.83
N PRO A 503 -17.86 -26.63 7.13
CA PRO A 503 -17.07 -25.43 7.36
C PRO A 503 -17.26 -24.83 8.76
N HIS A 504 -18.41 -25.11 9.41
CA HIS A 504 -18.80 -24.58 10.72
C HIS A 504 -18.44 -25.47 11.91
N SER A 505 -18.00 -26.72 11.68
CA SER A 505 -17.53 -27.59 12.76
C SER A 505 -16.17 -27.14 13.27
N THR A 506 -15.91 -27.30 14.58
CA THR A 506 -14.70 -26.79 15.22
C THR A 506 -13.56 -27.80 15.21
N TYR A 507 -13.86 -29.09 15.37
CA TYR A 507 -12.85 -30.15 15.41
C TYR A 507 -13.22 -31.31 14.50
N PHE A 508 -12.20 -31.91 13.92
CA PHE A 508 -12.29 -33.11 13.10
C PHE A 508 -11.45 -34.19 13.76
N PHE A 509 -12.09 -35.28 14.16
CA PHE A 509 -11.40 -36.42 14.76
C PHE A 509 -11.29 -37.53 13.73
N PHE A 510 -10.08 -37.72 13.21
CA PHE A 510 -9.81 -38.83 12.30
C PHE A 510 -9.62 -40.11 13.09
N LEU A 511 -10.33 -41.16 12.69
CA LEU A 511 -10.22 -42.50 13.24
C LEU A 511 -10.15 -43.54 12.12
N ASP A 512 -9.06 -44.28 12.09
CA ASP A 512 -8.85 -45.42 11.22
C ASP A 512 -9.92 -46.51 11.45
N VAL A 513 -10.17 -47.30 10.41
CA VAL A 513 -11.07 -48.46 10.44
C VAL A 513 -10.62 -49.55 11.40
N ASN A 514 -9.34 -49.58 11.78
CA ASN A 514 -8.77 -50.53 12.75
C ASN A 514 -8.95 -50.07 14.22
N ALA A 515 -9.52 -48.89 14.44
CA ALA A 515 -9.80 -48.35 15.76
C ALA A 515 -11.26 -48.60 16.16
N PHE A 516 -11.53 -49.00 17.39
CA PHE A 516 -12.89 -49.22 17.91
C PHE A 516 -13.14 -48.36 19.15
N ILE A 517 -14.29 -47.68 19.19
CA ILE A 517 -14.68 -46.88 20.36
C ILE A 517 -15.28 -47.83 21.40
N MET A 518 -14.59 -47.98 22.53
CA MET A 518 -14.94 -48.93 23.60
C MET A 518 -15.68 -48.25 24.75
N GLU A 519 -15.45 -46.95 24.97
CA GLU A 519 -16.13 -46.16 26.01
C GLU A 519 -17.01 -45.08 25.37
N PRO A 520 -18.25 -45.43 24.97
CA PRO A 520 -19.10 -44.50 24.24
C PRO A 520 -19.72 -43.41 25.13
N ARG A 521 -19.63 -43.52 26.47
CA ARG A 521 -20.22 -42.53 27.40
C ARG A 521 -19.33 -41.31 27.63
N LEU A 522 -18.03 -41.43 27.35
CA LEU A 522 -17.07 -40.36 27.59
C LEU A 522 -16.98 -39.43 26.38
N SER A 523 -17.29 -38.14 26.56
CA SER A 523 -17.25 -37.16 25.47
C SER A 523 -15.82 -36.69 25.17
N LEU A 524 -15.52 -36.39 23.91
CA LEU A 524 -14.21 -35.85 23.51
C LEU A 524 -13.94 -34.48 24.15
N THR A 525 -15.00 -33.69 24.36
CA THR A 525 -14.90 -32.39 25.02
C THR A 525 -14.42 -32.53 26.46
N ALA A 526 -15.04 -33.43 27.24
CA ALA A 526 -14.65 -33.63 28.64
C ALA A 526 -13.30 -34.36 28.76
N HIS A 527 -12.94 -35.22 27.80
CA HIS A 527 -11.74 -36.06 27.88
C HIS A 527 -10.47 -35.40 27.35
N VAL A 528 -10.57 -34.60 26.27
CA VAL A 528 -9.39 -34.06 25.56
C VAL A 528 -9.53 -32.58 25.19
N LEU A 529 -10.70 -32.13 24.71
CA LEU A 529 -10.79 -30.82 24.04
C LEU A 529 -11.05 -29.64 24.99
N ASP A 530 -11.42 -29.88 26.24
CA ASP A 530 -11.45 -28.82 27.26
C ASP A 530 -10.03 -28.29 27.49
N PRO A 531 -9.78 -26.97 27.45
CA PRO A 531 -8.43 -26.41 27.55
C PRO A 531 -7.68 -26.82 28.81
N LYS A 532 -8.35 -26.93 29.96
CA LYS A 532 -7.69 -27.33 31.22
C LYS A 532 -7.32 -28.81 31.17
N GLN A 533 -8.22 -29.62 30.64
CA GLN A 533 -7.98 -31.05 30.46
C GLN A 533 -6.82 -31.28 29.48
N LEU A 534 -6.80 -30.60 28.34
CA LEU A 534 -5.74 -30.70 27.34
C LEU A 534 -4.38 -30.32 27.94
N GLU A 535 -4.29 -29.21 28.67
CA GLU A 535 -3.05 -28.78 29.32
C GLU A 535 -2.52 -29.81 30.33
N SER A 536 -3.41 -30.55 31.00
CA SER A 536 -3.03 -31.63 31.91
C SER A 536 -2.53 -32.90 31.20
N LEU A 537 -2.99 -33.13 29.96
CA LEU A 537 -2.60 -34.28 29.15
C LEU A 537 -1.37 -34.01 28.28
N MET A 538 -1.06 -32.75 27.97
CA MET A 538 0.05 -32.41 27.08
C MET A 538 1.40 -32.86 27.64
N ILE A 539 2.08 -33.73 26.88
CA ILE A 539 3.43 -34.18 27.19
C ILE A 539 4.42 -33.12 26.67
N LYS A 540 5.21 -32.56 27.59
CA LYS A 540 6.11 -31.43 27.36
C LYS A 540 7.57 -31.87 27.45
N ASP A 541 8.43 -31.21 26.66
CA ASP A 541 9.86 -31.52 26.56
C ASP A 541 10.16 -33.00 26.24
N HIS A 542 9.26 -33.64 25.46
CA HIS A 542 9.36 -35.04 25.07
C HIS A 542 9.77 -35.18 23.60
N PRO A 543 10.67 -36.11 23.25
CA PRO A 543 11.07 -36.36 21.86
C PRO A 543 9.87 -36.64 20.95
N VAL A 544 9.76 -35.91 19.84
CA VAL A 544 8.65 -36.08 18.88
C VAL A 544 8.70 -37.43 18.17
N VAL A 545 9.89 -38.02 18.04
CA VAL A 545 10.12 -39.37 17.52
C VAL A 545 11.05 -40.09 18.49
N PRO A 546 10.66 -41.21 19.12
CA PRO A 546 11.52 -41.92 20.07
C PRO A 546 12.61 -42.74 19.33
N PRO A 547 13.67 -43.20 20.03
CA PRO A 547 14.07 -42.81 21.38
C PRO A 547 14.99 -41.57 21.41
N ASP A 548 15.62 -41.21 20.29
CA ASP A 548 16.78 -40.30 20.25
C ASP A 548 16.53 -38.97 19.50
N SER A 549 15.27 -38.56 19.26
CA SER A 549 15.04 -37.27 18.58
C SER A 549 15.49 -36.08 19.43
N ILE A 550 16.37 -35.25 18.85
CA ILE A 550 16.80 -33.97 19.43
C ILE A 550 15.62 -33.00 19.53
N ILE A 551 14.63 -33.15 18.66
CA ILE A 551 13.46 -32.26 18.58
C ILE A 551 12.39 -32.73 19.55
N LYS A 552 12.01 -31.83 20.45
CA LYS A 552 11.09 -32.09 21.56
C LYS A 552 9.86 -31.19 21.49
N THR A 553 8.76 -31.64 22.09
CA THR A 553 7.56 -30.82 22.27
C THR A 553 7.85 -29.58 23.14
N PHE A 554 7.18 -28.46 22.86
CA PHE A 554 7.43 -27.19 23.56
C PHE A 554 6.86 -27.18 24.99
N SER A 555 7.71 -26.86 25.98
CA SER A 555 7.32 -26.68 27.39
C SER A 555 6.26 -25.60 27.65
N HIS A 556 6.31 -24.52 26.86
CA HIS A 556 5.46 -23.35 27.05
C HIS A 556 4.18 -23.34 26.19
N LEU A 557 3.90 -24.44 25.46
CA LEU A 557 2.69 -24.54 24.66
C LEU A 557 1.43 -24.55 25.56
N LYS A 558 0.43 -23.77 25.19
CA LYS A 558 -0.87 -23.64 25.85
C LYS A 558 -1.96 -24.29 25.02
N ALA A 559 -3.02 -24.81 25.64
CA ALA A 559 -4.09 -25.50 24.92
C ALA A 559 -4.78 -24.64 23.84
N ASN A 560 -4.93 -23.34 24.08
CA ASN A 560 -5.57 -22.44 23.12
C ASN A 560 -4.79 -22.26 21.80
N ASP A 561 -3.48 -22.53 21.85
CA ASP A 561 -2.57 -22.41 20.71
C ASP A 561 -2.42 -23.74 19.95
N VAL A 562 -3.00 -24.83 20.46
CA VAL A 562 -2.95 -26.16 19.84
C VAL A 562 -4.02 -26.28 18.75
N ASP A 563 -3.59 -26.72 17.57
CA ASP A 563 -4.45 -26.95 16.42
C ASP A 563 -4.42 -28.42 15.92
N LEU A 564 -3.43 -29.22 16.36
CA LEU A 564 -3.32 -30.67 16.12
C LEU A 564 -3.04 -31.42 17.42
N ILE A 565 -3.82 -32.46 17.71
CA ILE A 565 -3.65 -33.35 18.87
C ILE A 565 -3.41 -34.76 18.35
N ILE A 566 -2.29 -35.36 18.74
CA ILE A 566 -1.88 -36.68 18.27
C ILE A 566 -1.23 -37.47 19.40
N THR A 567 -1.09 -38.78 19.19
CA THR A 567 -0.39 -39.70 20.07
C THR A 567 0.86 -40.25 19.41
N GLN A 568 1.72 -40.87 20.20
CA GLN A 568 2.94 -41.53 19.75
C GLN A 568 2.97 -42.95 20.32
N ASP A 569 3.52 -43.89 19.55
CA ASP A 569 3.80 -45.25 19.98
C ASP A 569 5.28 -45.41 20.38
N GLY A 570 5.78 -46.63 20.56
CA GLY A 570 7.19 -46.85 20.88
C GLY A 570 8.18 -46.41 19.78
N GLU A 571 7.71 -46.12 18.56
CA GLU A 571 8.55 -45.89 17.38
C GLU A 571 8.30 -44.53 16.70
N ASP A 572 7.04 -44.08 16.57
CA ASP A 572 6.69 -42.91 15.76
C ASP A 572 5.39 -42.22 16.24
N LEU A 573 5.03 -41.08 15.63
CA LEU A 573 3.69 -40.48 15.76
C LEU A 573 2.62 -41.37 15.11
N VAL A 574 1.41 -41.43 15.68
CA VAL A 574 0.34 -42.32 15.20
C VAL A 574 -0.78 -41.56 14.49
N PRO A 575 -0.75 -41.41 13.14
CA PRO A 575 -1.76 -40.70 12.38
C PRO A 575 -3.08 -41.47 12.21
N GLY A 576 -3.18 -42.71 12.73
CA GLY A 576 -4.43 -43.48 12.72
C GLY A 576 -5.50 -42.97 13.69
N SER A 577 -5.14 -42.08 14.61
CA SER A 577 -6.06 -41.41 15.56
C SER A 577 -5.52 -40.04 15.95
N PHE A 578 -6.08 -38.97 15.35
CA PHE A 578 -5.68 -37.59 15.65
C PHE A 578 -6.85 -36.63 15.53
N ILE A 579 -6.80 -35.53 16.28
CA ILE A 579 -7.80 -34.48 16.25
C ILE A 579 -7.18 -33.21 15.67
N ILE A 580 -7.84 -32.60 14.70
CA ILE A 580 -7.41 -31.35 14.08
C ILE A 580 -8.50 -30.28 14.23
N ARG A 581 -8.09 -29.05 14.57
CA ARG A 581 -8.98 -27.91 14.72
C ARG A 581 -9.21 -27.21 13.40
N GLN A 582 -10.46 -26.89 13.09
CA GLN A 582 -10.82 -26.12 11.91
C GLN A 582 -10.14 -24.74 11.92
N GLY A 583 -9.48 -24.38 10.82
CA GLY A 583 -8.82 -23.09 10.67
C GLY A 583 -7.84 -23.07 9.50
N ASP A 584 -7.27 -21.89 9.22
CA ASP A 584 -6.31 -21.72 8.12
C ASP A 584 -5.03 -22.52 8.34
N TRP A 585 -4.59 -22.65 9.60
CA TRP A 585 -3.43 -23.49 9.95
C TRP A 585 -3.66 -24.95 9.58
N ALA A 586 -4.83 -25.51 9.88
CA ALA A 586 -5.12 -26.92 9.57
C ALA A 586 -5.19 -27.18 8.07
N ARG A 587 -5.72 -26.24 7.28
CA ARG A 587 -5.70 -26.31 5.81
C ARG A 587 -4.27 -26.31 5.29
N PHE A 588 -3.47 -25.35 5.74
CA PHE A 588 -2.05 -25.28 5.42
C PHE A 588 -1.31 -26.56 5.80
N PHE A 589 -1.52 -27.07 7.02
CA PHE A 589 -0.87 -28.30 7.50
C PHE A 589 -1.22 -29.51 6.63
N LEU A 590 -2.50 -29.72 6.31
CA LEU A 590 -2.91 -30.84 5.45
C LEU A 590 -2.35 -30.68 4.03
N ASP A 591 -2.29 -29.47 3.48
CA ASP A 591 -1.71 -29.22 2.16
C ASP A 591 -0.20 -29.49 2.16
N VAL A 592 0.53 -29.13 3.22
CA VAL A 592 1.96 -29.45 3.40
C VAL A 592 2.17 -30.95 3.58
N TRP A 593 1.36 -31.61 4.41
CA TRP A 593 1.48 -33.05 4.62
C TRP A 593 1.21 -33.82 3.33
N TYR A 594 0.28 -33.35 2.49
CA TYR A 594 -0.04 -33.94 1.20
C TYR A 594 0.85 -33.48 0.02
N ASP A 595 1.92 -32.72 0.29
CA ASP A 595 2.75 -32.15 -0.75
C ASP A 595 3.34 -33.25 -1.66
N PRO A 596 3.33 -33.08 -3.01
CA PRO A 596 3.90 -34.04 -3.93
C PRO A 596 5.35 -34.42 -3.64
N LEU A 597 6.17 -33.54 -3.04
CA LEU A 597 7.55 -33.84 -2.65
C LEU A 597 7.61 -34.89 -1.55
N TYR A 598 6.73 -34.84 -0.55
CA TYR A 598 6.68 -35.86 0.49
C TYR A 598 6.09 -37.18 0.00
N ARG A 599 5.11 -37.12 -0.91
CA ARG A 599 4.50 -38.33 -1.49
C ARG A 599 5.39 -39.04 -2.51
N SER A 600 6.23 -38.30 -3.23
CA SER A 600 7.23 -38.87 -4.15
C SER A 600 8.49 -39.33 -3.44
N TYR A 601 8.76 -38.81 -2.23
CA TYR A 601 9.80 -39.34 -1.37
C TYR A 601 9.37 -40.71 -0.82
N ASN A 602 10.20 -41.73 -1.04
CA ASN A 602 9.90 -43.11 -0.68
C ASN A 602 10.12 -43.37 0.83
N PHE A 603 9.30 -42.75 1.68
CA PHE A 603 9.31 -42.98 3.12
C PHE A 603 8.95 -44.44 3.44
N ALA A 604 9.68 -45.06 4.38
CA ALA A 604 9.47 -46.47 4.73
C ALA A 604 8.06 -46.76 5.25
N ARG A 605 7.44 -45.81 5.98
CA ARG A 605 6.05 -45.87 6.44
C ARG A 605 5.18 -44.73 5.88
N ALA A 606 5.33 -44.41 4.60
CA ALA A 606 4.43 -43.53 3.86
C ALA A 606 4.13 -42.20 4.60
N GLU A 607 2.85 -41.86 4.78
CA GLU A 607 2.40 -40.62 5.42
C GLU A 607 2.82 -40.49 6.89
N LYS A 608 3.01 -41.61 7.61
CA LYS A 608 3.45 -41.65 9.01
C LYS A 608 4.84 -41.03 9.15
N HIS A 609 5.80 -41.57 8.41
CA HIS A 609 7.19 -41.08 8.43
C HIS A 609 7.34 -39.70 7.77
N ALA A 610 6.48 -39.37 6.81
CA ALA A 610 6.40 -38.00 6.31
C ALA A 610 5.98 -37.02 7.43
N LEU A 611 5.00 -37.38 8.25
CA LEU A 611 4.58 -36.57 9.40
C LEU A 611 5.71 -36.40 10.42
N ASP A 612 6.38 -37.48 10.77
CA ASP A 612 7.53 -37.46 11.68
C ASP A 612 8.63 -36.52 11.18
N HIS A 613 8.92 -36.55 9.88
CA HIS A 613 9.86 -35.64 9.24
C HIS A 613 9.36 -34.19 9.32
N ILE A 614 8.11 -33.94 8.94
CA ILE A 614 7.54 -32.59 8.93
C ILE A 614 7.61 -31.95 10.31
N VAL A 615 7.21 -32.66 11.36
CA VAL A 615 7.18 -32.12 12.72
C VAL A 615 8.59 -31.88 13.26
N GLN A 616 9.58 -32.70 12.89
CA GLN A 616 10.97 -32.49 13.29
C GLN A 616 11.62 -31.28 12.61
N TRP A 617 11.33 -31.04 11.33
CA TRP A 617 12.00 -30.01 10.54
C TRP A 617 11.25 -28.68 10.45
N HIS A 618 9.95 -28.65 10.77
CA HIS A 618 9.12 -27.45 10.72
C HIS A 618 8.60 -27.06 12.10
N ALA A 619 9.39 -26.23 12.81
CA ALA A 619 9.06 -25.76 14.15
C ALA A 619 7.69 -25.05 14.24
N THR A 620 7.22 -24.44 13.15
CA THR A 620 5.91 -23.78 13.09
C THR A 620 4.73 -24.77 13.13
N ILE A 621 4.93 -26.01 12.66
CA ILE A 621 3.95 -27.09 12.76
C ILE A 621 4.02 -27.70 14.16
N LEU A 622 5.22 -27.96 14.67
CA LEU A 622 5.43 -28.45 16.03
C LEU A 622 4.85 -27.49 17.09
N ALA A 623 4.92 -26.19 16.88
CA ALA A 623 4.37 -25.17 17.77
C ALA A 623 2.84 -25.23 17.91
N LYS A 624 2.17 -26.02 17.09
CA LYS A 624 0.71 -26.20 17.04
C LYS A 624 0.27 -27.62 17.35
N LEU A 625 1.22 -28.51 17.63
CA LEU A 625 1.01 -29.92 17.92
C LEU A 625 1.06 -30.17 19.43
N ALA A 626 0.01 -30.77 19.96
CA ALA A 626 0.00 -31.36 21.30
C ALA A 626 0.18 -32.87 21.20
N LEU A 627 1.23 -33.37 21.85
CA LEU A 627 1.39 -34.79 22.10
C LEU A 627 0.69 -35.13 23.42
N ILE A 628 -0.18 -36.15 23.40
CA ILE A 628 -0.89 -36.63 24.59
C ILE A 628 -0.60 -38.12 24.83
N PRO A 629 -0.85 -38.65 26.05
CA PRO A 629 -0.64 -40.06 26.34
C PRO A 629 -1.39 -40.94 25.35
N GLN A 630 -0.69 -41.95 24.80
CA GLN A 630 -1.19 -42.85 23.77
C GLN A 630 -2.60 -43.39 24.08
N ARG A 631 -2.79 -43.86 25.31
CA ARG A 631 -4.04 -44.44 25.81
C ARG A 631 -5.23 -43.48 25.91
N SER A 632 -5.04 -42.18 25.68
CA SER A 632 -6.12 -41.18 25.75
C SER A 632 -7.08 -41.34 24.58
N ILE A 633 -6.55 -41.50 23.36
CA ILE A 633 -7.35 -41.61 22.13
C ILE A 633 -6.88 -42.75 21.20
N ASN A 634 -5.88 -43.54 21.61
CA ASN A 634 -5.25 -44.56 20.77
C ASN A 634 -4.68 -45.71 21.63
N SER A 635 -5.52 -46.44 22.38
CA SER A 635 -5.02 -47.51 23.25
C SER A 635 -4.70 -48.79 22.47
N TYR A 636 -3.50 -49.34 22.62
CA TYR A 636 -3.18 -50.67 22.08
C TYR A 636 -3.60 -51.78 23.04
N SER A 637 -3.76 -53.00 22.49
CA SER A 637 -3.96 -54.19 23.31
C SER A 637 -2.71 -54.52 24.14
N LYS A 638 -2.86 -55.22 25.26
CA LYS A 638 -1.73 -55.56 26.14
C LYS A 638 -0.65 -56.42 25.45
N ASP A 639 -1.03 -57.13 24.38
CA ASP A 639 -0.15 -58.04 23.64
C ASP A 639 0.52 -57.34 22.43
N SER A 640 0.33 -56.02 22.27
CA SER A 640 0.91 -55.26 21.17
C SER A 640 2.39 -54.90 21.45
N PRO A 641 3.31 -55.18 20.52
CA PRO A 641 4.76 -54.96 20.74
C PRO A 641 5.15 -53.46 20.77
N ASP A 642 4.30 -52.58 20.25
CA ASP A 642 4.60 -51.15 20.01
C ASP A 642 4.09 -50.22 21.15
N VAL A 643 3.77 -50.76 22.34
CA VAL A 643 3.26 -49.96 23.47
C VAL A 643 4.38 -49.05 24.01
N SER A 644 4.11 -47.75 24.14
CA SER A 644 5.12 -46.82 24.67
C SER A 644 5.41 -47.07 26.16
N ALA A 645 6.65 -46.84 26.61
CA ALA A 645 7.08 -47.07 28.00
C ALA A 645 6.25 -46.26 29.01
N ASP A 646 5.81 -45.06 28.66
CA ASP A 646 4.94 -44.21 29.48
C ASP A 646 3.51 -44.78 29.64
N ALA A 647 3.03 -45.56 28.66
CA ALA A 647 1.77 -46.29 28.78
C ALA A 647 1.85 -47.42 29.83
N GLU A 648 3.05 -47.93 30.13
CA GLU A 648 3.27 -48.94 31.16
C GLU A 648 3.35 -48.34 32.58
N ALA A 649 3.84 -47.10 32.70
CA ALA A 649 3.94 -46.35 33.95
C ALA A 649 2.60 -45.77 34.44
N ALA A 650 1.68 -45.42 33.52
CA ALA A 650 0.33 -44.92 33.83
C ALA A 650 -0.66 -46.03 34.27
N LYS A 651 -0.24 -46.90 35.21
CA LYS A 651 -1.05 -47.98 35.82
C LYS A 651 -2.21 -47.49 36.70
N LYS A 652 -2.36 -46.18 36.89
CA LYS A 652 -3.40 -45.59 37.73
C LYS A 652 -4.33 -44.69 36.89
N SER A 653 -5.53 -45.19 36.62
CA SER A 653 -6.74 -44.40 36.37
C SER A 653 -6.80 -43.54 35.09
N CYS A 654 -6.70 -44.14 33.90
CA CYS A 654 -7.15 -43.49 32.66
C CYS A 654 -8.26 -44.33 31.98
N SER A 655 -9.42 -43.73 31.76
CA SER A 655 -10.50 -44.28 30.92
C SER A 655 -10.09 -44.24 29.44
N HIS A 656 -10.25 -45.36 28.73
CA HIS A 656 -9.83 -45.50 27.32
C HIS A 656 -11.02 -45.29 26.38
N ILE A 657 -11.00 -44.23 25.55
CA ILE A 657 -12.07 -44.02 24.57
C ILE A 657 -11.97 -45.04 23.43
N ILE A 658 -10.75 -45.34 22.96
CA ILE A 658 -10.51 -46.11 21.74
C ILE A 658 -9.46 -47.20 21.95
N GLN A 659 -9.74 -48.39 21.42
CA GLN A 659 -8.80 -49.49 21.28
C GLN A 659 -8.41 -49.66 19.81
N CYS A 660 -7.12 -49.64 19.51
CA CYS A 660 -6.56 -49.88 18.19
C CYS A 660 -6.01 -51.30 18.11
N GLY A 661 -6.51 -52.07 17.15
CA GLY A 661 -6.06 -53.43 16.90
C GLY A 661 -4.82 -53.43 16.01
N ARG A 662 -3.64 -53.72 16.57
CA ARG A 662 -2.52 -54.28 15.81
C ARG A 662 -2.29 -55.70 16.28
N GLY A 663 -2.91 -56.65 15.59
CA GLY A 663 -2.74 -58.07 15.80
C GLY A 663 -2.87 -58.78 14.46
N ARG A 664 -1.81 -59.49 14.06
CA ARG A 664 -1.85 -60.46 12.95
C ARG A 664 -3.12 -61.32 13.06
N ARG A 665 -3.84 -61.44 11.93
CA ARG A 665 -4.83 -62.47 11.56
C ARG A 665 -5.43 -63.28 12.73
N ARG A 666 -6.73 -63.05 12.99
CA ARG A 666 -7.81 -64.07 13.03
C ARG A 666 -9.09 -63.40 13.56
N ILE A 667 -10.02 -63.10 12.66
CA ILE A 667 -11.46 -63.39 12.83
C ILE A 667 -11.92 -63.99 11.52
#